data_AF-A0A7K4CXC6-F1
#
_entry.id   AF-A0A7K4CXC6-F1
#
_cell.length_a   1.000
_cell.length_b   1.000
_cell.length_c   1.000
_cell.angle_alpha   90.00
_cell.angle_beta   90.00
_cell.angle_gamma   90.00
#
_symmetry.space_group_name_H-M   'P 1'
#
loop_
_entity.id
_entity.type
_entity.pdbx_description
1 polymer ?
#
loop_
_entity_poly.entity_id
_entity_poly.type
_entity_poly.pdbx_seq_one_letter_code
_entity_poly.pdbx_strand_id
1 'polypeptide(L)'
;MESKLFFSAYKASRVAFVLLLAGSVAIFAEIATKLAFIYSHTLLDVIPANFWLNPDDAMYWILVPAIGIPSIALFAFTSSMYLKHHVKVAGITAAVTFVPASLAINAALLFGGGWYAGTIAADAGLLLLLASFVLLEKAIKAGSPRVEAGARTKKVRTLQAWVLAVTCAGIVISAVVPAIAGISAIPEPLIPAAAAPSTVAPDHENTFYIMPIWEEVVTNYTWGTQRLDYMKQIVGGPAYTGTGHVKIGRSLSCWYMGDLYPNGTYNPVNLIHALNLANVSNTPILFHMNGGNWGTAGSTNPVIVAMRGNASNCQWDQENWCPPPKNNHASPDDRYWSFYPGTEFEQLKEANLKRACEIIFTWWQNNPGLLVGFSTDSEIHLKNYYFKSVHPGYKSYFDYNPGTIAQFRQWAMANWTLQAFNEKCGTSFGSWGAVEPPRAAADGVGVKGNKWWETWTDFRIWHVTEAGKRQCRWINESGFPREMIWHHQIFSEPGDEDSRYQRCDPLQTAVNPYCKVGVTRYGWISPQNWHSLGQLALNDGSGDTVPSWGIFEWNLWSQHEYWAYKEMLNCIYRYGGHVICPNEWINCSANEGLWIPGDPLPPGTESEVDDPVCTDPALCCARRDEHGNCVECYRKHGNAQFLGALRDFVAETQDYERGTCPTRVINKLDVWYYDSYHVAFKFFSRDTGLILMGSAWLGGLVLLIVAISITNHVRWKRFP
;
A
#
# COMPACT_ATOMS: atom_id res chain seq x y z
N MET A 1 48.38 -12.31 -60.32
CA MET A 1 47.02 -12.07 -59.77
C MET A 1 47.00 -12.00 -58.25
N GLU A 2 47.94 -12.62 -57.53
CA GLU A 2 47.99 -12.62 -56.06
C GLU A 2 48.28 -11.25 -55.41
N SER A 3 49.03 -10.35 -56.06
CA SER A 3 49.35 -9.03 -55.48
C SER A 3 48.15 -8.08 -55.41
N LYS A 4 47.18 -8.17 -56.33
CA LYS A 4 45.96 -7.33 -56.31
C LYS A 4 44.99 -7.77 -55.22
N LEU A 5 44.91 -9.07 -54.93
CA LEU A 5 44.04 -9.60 -53.88
C LEU A 5 44.57 -9.31 -52.47
N PHE A 6 45.89 -9.38 -52.28
CA PHE A 6 46.52 -8.98 -51.02
C PHE A 6 46.34 -7.49 -50.75
N PHE A 7 46.45 -6.65 -51.78
CA PHE A 7 46.24 -5.20 -51.65
C PHE A 7 44.77 -4.84 -51.34
N SER A 8 43.81 -5.57 -51.89
CA SER A 8 42.38 -5.37 -51.56
C SER A 8 42.03 -5.87 -50.15
N ALA A 9 42.59 -7.00 -49.70
CA ALA A 9 42.41 -7.49 -48.32
C ALA A 9 43.05 -6.55 -47.29
N TYR A 10 44.21 -5.97 -47.61
CA TYR A 10 44.87 -4.97 -46.78
C TYR A 10 44.11 -3.64 -46.74
N LYS A 11 43.50 -3.19 -47.85
CA LYS A 11 42.60 -2.02 -47.85
C LYS A 11 41.34 -2.29 -47.03
N ALA A 12 40.74 -3.48 -47.16
CA ALA A 12 39.55 -3.87 -46.40
C ALA A 12 39.83 -3.94 -44.89
N SER A 13 40.99 -4.47 -44.47
CA SER A 13 41.37 -4.50 -43.06
C SER A 13 41.65 -3.12 -42.49
N ARG A 14 42.22 -2.19 -43.28
CA ARG A 14 42.35 -0.78 -42.85
C ARG A 14 41.02 -0.07 -42.74
N VAL A 15 40.08 -0.31 -43.67
CA VAL A 15 38.72 0.25 -43.56
C VAL A 15 37.99 -0.33 -42.35
N ALA A 16 38.08 -1.63 -42.10
CA ALA A 16 37.50 -2.27 -40.92
C ALA A 16 38.11 -1.72 -39.62
N PHE A 17 39.43 -1.50 -39.58
CA PHE A 17 40.11 -0.91 -38.43
C PHE A 17 39.67 0.55 -38.20
N VAL A 18 39.55 1.35 -39.26
CA VAL A 18 39.05 2.73 -39.18
C VAL A 18 37.59 2.79 -38.72
N LEU A 19 36.74 1.86 -39.15
CA LEU A 19 35.35 1.77 -38.70
C LEU A 19 35.23 1.30 -37.24
N LEU A 20 36.09 0.37 -36.80
CA LEU A 20 36.20 -0.01 -35.39
C LEU A 20 36.67 1.16 -34.52
N LEU A 21 37.65 1.93 -35.01
CA LEU A 21 38.13 3.13 -34.32
C LEU A 21 37.03 4.20 -34.27
N ALA A 22 36.31 4.43 -35.36
CA ALA A 22 35.19 5.38 -35.42
C ALA A 22 34.03 4.95 -34.50
N GLY A 23 33.69 3.67 -34.46
CA GLY A 23 32.68 3.12 -33.54
C GLY A 23 33.10 3.24 -32.09
N SER A 24 34.39 3.01 -31.79
CA SER A 24 34.93 3.22 -30.44
C SER A 24 34.86 4.69 -30.04
N VAL A 25 35.22 5.62 -30.94
CA VAL A 25 35.12 7.07 -30.71
C VAL A 25 33.67 7.50 -30.52
N ALA A 26 32.71 6.93 -31.26
CA ALA A 26 31.28 7.21 -31.07
C ALA A 26 30.77 6.73 -29.71
N ILE A 27 31.19 5.54 -29.26
CA ILE A 27 30.86 5.02 -27.91
C ILE A 27 31.48 5.91 -26.82
N PHE A 28 32.74 6.32 -26.98
CA PHE A 28 33.38 7.24 -26.03
C PHE A 28 32.75 8.63 -26.05
N ALA A 29 32.30 9.13 -27.20
CA ALA A 29 31.58 10.40 -27.31
C ALA A 29 30.18 10.31 -26.67
N GLU A 30 29.49 9.18 -26.82
CA GLU A 30 28.21 8.93 -26.15
C GLU A 30 28.38 8.86 -24.63
N ILE A 31 29.40 8.13 -24.15
CA ILE A 31 29.73 8.06 -22.72
C ILE A 31 30.13 9.45 -22.21
N ALA A 32 30.95 10.20 -22.95
CA ALA A 32 31.34 11.56 -22.58
C ALA A 32 30.15 12.53 -22.58
N THR A 33 29.19 12.37 -23.50
CA THR A 33 27.98 13.21 -23.53
C THR A 33 27.03 12.86 -22.39
N LYS A 34 26.88 11.57 -22.07
CA LYS A 34 26.11 11.10 -20.90
C LYS A 34 26.76 11.55 -19.60
N LEU A 35 28.08 11.45 -19.49
CA LEU A 35 28.83 11.95 -18.34
C LEU A 35 28.80 13.47 -18.26
N ALA A 36 28.87 14.20 -19.37
CA ALA A 36 28.73 15.66 -19.40
C ALA A 36 27.31 16.09 -19.02
N PHE A 37 26.28 15.37 -19.46
CA PHE A 37 24.88 15.60 -19.10
C PHE A 37 24.63 15.31 -17.60
N ILE A 38 25.14 14.19 -17.09
CA ILE A 38 25.12 13.86 -15.65
C ILE A 38 25.90 14.92 -14.88
N TYR A 39 27.10 15.30 -15.33
CA TYR A 39 27.93 16.30 -14.69
C TYR A 39 27.25 17.69 -14.68
N SER A 40 26.66 18.13 -15.78
CA SER A 40 25.95 19.42 -15.85
C SER A 40 24.69 19.44 -15.00
N HIS A 41 23.89 18.38 -14.98
CA HIS A 41 22.69 18.33 -14.13
C HIS A 41 23.02 18.13 -12.65
N THR A 42 24.04 17.34 -12.32
CA THR A 42 24.42 17.12 -10.91
C THR A 42 25.14 18.33 -10.31
N LEU A 43 25.91 19.09 -11.08
CA LEU A 43 26.67 20.25 -10.55
C LEU A 43 25.97 21.60 -10.71
N LEU A 44 25.16 21.83 -11.74
CA LEU A 44 24.54 23.14 -11.97
C LEU A 44 23.14 23.26 -11.37
N ASP A 45 22.40 22.15 -11.20
CA ASP A 45 20.99 22.19 -10.79
C ASP A 45 20.74 21.70 -9.36
N VAL A 46 21.67 20.94 -8.75
CA VAL A 46 21.43 20.25 -7.46
C VAL A 46 22.26 20.80 -6.28
N ILE A 47 23.28 21.62 -6.50
CA ILE A 47 24.18 22.07 -5.42
C ILE A 47 23.99 23.56 -5.14
N PRO A 48 23.33 23.96 -4.03
CA PRO A 48 23.43 25.33 -3.53
C PRO A 48 24.90 25.65 -3.26
N ALA A 49 25.33 26.89 -3.54
CA ALA A 49 26.72 27.37 -3.43
C ALA A 49 27.41 27.15 -2.05
N ASN A 50 26.71 26.59 -1.07
CA ASN A 50 27.12 26.45 0.32
C ASN A 50 27.69 25.06 0.66
N PHE A 51 27.70 24.10 -0.29
CA PHE A 51 28.19 22.73 -0.07
C PHE A 51 29.67 22.50 -0.41
N TRP A 52 30.39 23.55 -0.83
CA TRP A 52 31.84 23.47 -0.94
C TRP A 52 32.46 23.72 0.44
N LEU A 53 32.65 22.64 1.20
CA LEU A 53 33.68 22.38 2.22
C LEU A 53 33.13 21.46 3.33
N ASN A 54 33.18 20.15 3.11
CA ASN A 54 33.37 19.22 4.21
C ASN A 54 34.32 18.07 3.77
N PRO A 55 35.49 17.86 4.41
CA PRO A 55 36.50 16.89 3.96
C PRO A 55 36.18 15.40 4.21
N ASP A 56 35.04 15.07 4.84
CA ASP A 56 34.82 13.74 5.42
C ASP A 56 34.16 12.70 4.48
N ASP A 57 33.77 13.08 3.25
CA ASP A 57 33.21 12.14 2.26
C ASP A 57 34.28 11.44 1.41
N ALA A 58 35.43 11.13 2.01
CA ALA A 58 36.51 10.34 1.41
C ALA A 58 36.24 8.82 1.42
N MET A 59 35.07 8.36 1.88
CA MET A 59 34.80 6.92 2.05
C MET A 59 34.45 6.20 0.74
N TYR A 60 34.04 6.94 -0.31
CA TYR A 60 33.70 6.35 -1.61
C TYR A 60 34.91 6.02 -2.50
N TRP A 61 36.10 6.60 -2.22
CA TRP A 61 37.32 6.34 -3.00
C TRP A 61 38.19 5.20 -2.44
N ILE A 62 37.85 4.64 -1.29
CA ILE A 62 38.60 3.55 -0.65
C ILE A 62 37.95 2.16 -0.88
N LEU A 63 36.66 2.10 -1.24
CA LEU A 63 35.95 0.83 -1.36
C LEU A 63 36.02 0.17 -2.75
N VAL A 64 36.37 0.92 -3.80
CA VAL A 64 36.51 0.36 -5.15
C VAL A 64 37.83 -0.41 -5.36
N PRO A 65 38.99 0.00 -4.78
CA PRO A 65 40.21 -0.80 -4.86
C PRO A 65 40.23 -1.99 -3.88
N ALA A 66 39.49 -1.93 -2.77
CA ALA A 66 39.57 -2.92 -1.69
C ALA A 66 38.86 -4.26 -1.99
N ILE A 67 37.88 -4.27 -2.89
CA ILE A 67 37.11 -5.49 -3.22
C ILE A 67 37.53 -6.07 -4.59
N GLY A 68 38.02 -5.23 -5.51
CA GLY A 68 38.44 -5.66 -6.84
C GLY A 68 39.80 -6.37 -6.88
N ILE A 69 40.80 -5.86 -6.15
CA ILE A 69 42.18 -6.33 -6.27
C ILE A 69 42.39 -7.71 -5.60
N PRO A 70 41.83 -8.01 -4.41
CA PRO A 70 41.98 -9.34 -3.80
C PRO A 70 41.25 -10.44 -4.58
N SER A 71 40.06 -10.13 -5.12
CA SER A 71 39.23 -11.08 -5.86
C SER A 71 39.83 -11.45 -7.21
N ILE A 72 40.42 -10.46 -7.91
CA ILE A 72 41.13 -10.68 -9.18
C ILE A 72 42.47 -11.40 -8.94
N ALA A 73 43.19 -11.08 -7.86
CA ALA A 73 44.42 -11.78 -7.49
C ALA A 73 44.15 -13.23 -7.06
N LEU A 74 43.07 -13.50 -6.33
CA LEU A 74 42.66 -14.84 -5.91
C LEU A 74 42.15 -15.68 -7.09
N PHE A 75 41.43 -15.07 -8.03
CA PHE A 75 41.00 -15.70 -9.28
C PHE A 75 42.19 -16.01 -10.21
N ALA A 76 43.16 -15.09 -10.33
CA ALA A 76 44.39 -15.32 -11.10
C ALA A 76 45.29 -16.39 -10.46
N PHE A 77 45.38 -16.43 -9.12
CA PHE A 77 46.15 -17.43 -8.37
C PHE A 77 45.52 -18.82 -8.44
N THR A 78 44.20 -18.94 -8.28
CA THR A 78 43.47 -20.20 -8.40
C THR A 78 43.44 -20.73 -9.83
N SER A 79 43.31 -19.84 -10.83
CA SER A 79 43.41 -20.20 -12.25
C SER A 79 44.83 -20.62 -12.65
N SER A 80 45.87 -19.96 -12.12
CA SER A 80 47.27 -20.34 -12.33
C SER A 80 47.62 -21.69 -11.70
N MET A 81 47.04 -22.03 -10.54
CA MET A 81 47.23 -23.32 -9.88
C MET A 81 46.50 -24.45 -10.61
N TYR A 82 45.31 -24.15 -11.15
CA TYR A 82 44.52 -25.08 -11.97
C TYR A 82 45.21 -25.41 -13.31
N LEU A 83 45.90 -24.44 -13.92
CA LEU A 83 46.63 -24.63 -15.18
C LEU A 83 47.99 -25.34 -15.01
N LYS A 84 48.57 -25.39 -13.80
CA LYS A 84 49.90 -25.99 -13.56
C LYS A 84 49.87 -27.43 -13.05
N HIS A 85 48.81 -27.87 -12.39
CA HIS A 85 48.71 -29.24 -11.91
C HIS A 85 47.34 -29.83 -12.22
N HIS A 86 47.29 -30.71 -13.22
CA HIS A 86 46.12 -31.52 -13.54
C HIS A 86 45.88 -32.57 -12.44
N VAL A 87 45.30 -32.16 -11.32
CA VAL A 87 44.73 -33.09 -10.33
C VAL A 87 43.31 -32.67 -10.01
N LYS A 88 42.36 -33.48 -10.53
CA LYS A 88 40.91 -33.22 -10.57
C LYS A 88 40.19 -33.15 -9.21
N VAL A 89 40.88 -33.23 -8.07
CA VAL A 89 40.22 -33.44 -6.76
C VAL A 89 40.31 -32.22 -5.83
N ALA A 90 41.22 -31.27 -6.05
CA ALA A 90 41.35 -30.11 -5.14
C ALA A 90 40.33 -28.98 -5.41
N GLY A 91 39.86 -28.83 -6.65
CA GLY A 91 38.90 -27.77 -7.03
C GLY A 91 37.47 -27.99 -6.52
N ILE A 92 37.06 -29.26 -6.38
CA ILE A 92 35.73 -29.62 -5.89
C ILE A 92 35.68 -29.41 -4.36
N THR A 93 36.73 -29.74 -3.63
CA THR A 93 36.76 -29.59 -2.17
C THR A 93 36.75 -28.11 -1.75
N ALA A 94 37.47 -27.24 -2.45
CA ALA A 94 37.46 -25.80 -2.17
C ALA A 94 36.11 -25.14 -2.49
N ALA A 95 35.45 -25.52 -3.60
CA ALA A 95 34.11 -25.03 -3.93
C ALA A 95 33.03 -25.55 -2.94
N VAL A 96 33.17 -26.79 -2.45
CA VAL A 96 32.21 -27.43 -1.55
C VAL A 96 32.36 -27.00 -0.09
N THR A 97 33.51 -26.44 0.33
CA THR A 97 33.67 -25.89 1.70
C THR A 97 33.54 -24.37 1.77
N PHE A 98 33.91 -23.64 0.73
CA PHE A 98 33.87 -22.18 0.77
C PHE A 98 32.45 -21.63 0.60
N VAL A 99 31.62 -22.27 -0.22
CA VAL A 99 30.24 -21.82 -0.49
C VAL A 99 29.32 -21.98 0.74
N PRO A 100 29.31 -23.12 1.48
CA PRO A 100 28.47 -23.25 2.67
C PRO A 100 28.94 -22.39 3.85
N ALA A 101 30.25 -22.21 4.02
CA ALA A 101 30.79 -21.37 5.10
C ALA A 101 30.50 -19.88 4.88
N SER A 102 30.54 -19.42 3.63
CA SER A 102 30.16 -18.05 3.26
C SER A 102 28.65 -17.81 3.41
N LEU A 103 27.83 -18.81 3.06
CA LEU A 103 26.38 -18.78 3.22
C LEU A 103 25.96 -18.83 4.69
N ALA A 104 26.65 -19.59 5.54
CA ALA A 104 26.38 -19.67 6.97
C ALA A 104 26.76 -18.39 7.72
N ILE A 105 27.88 -17.74 7.36
CA ILE A 105 28.32 -16.47 7.96
C ILE A 105 27.42 -15.30 7.53
N ASN A 106 26.95 -15.30 6.28
CA ASN A 106 26.02 -14.29 5.80
C ASN A 106 24.58 -14.52 6.32
N ALA A 107 24.15 -15.77 6.51
CA ALA A 107 22.86 -16.08 7.15
C ALA A 107 22.85 -15.69 8.63
N ALA A 108 23.96 -15.85 9.36
CA ALA A 108 24.07 -15.47 10.76
C ALA A 108 24.09 -13.94 11.01
N LEU A 109 24.45 -13.15 10.01
CA LEU A 109 24.45 -11.68 10.07
C LEU A 109 23.12 -11.04 9.63
N LEU A 110 22.23 -11.81 8.99
CA LEU A 110 20.94 -11.34 8.45
C LEU A 110 19.75 -11.56 9.40
N PHE A 111 19.85 -12.40 10.42
CA PHE A 111 18.73 -12.75 11.30
C PHE A 111 19.04 -12.45 12.78
N GLY A 112 18.63 -11.26 13.23
CA GLY A 112 18.86 -10.78 14.59
C GLY A 112 17.99 -11.48 15.66
N GLY A 113 18.66 -12.06 16.65
CA GLY A 113 18.27 -11.97 18.07
C GLY A 113 17.27 -12.99 18.62
N GLY A 114 17.78 -14.09 19.18
CA GLY A 114 17.02 -14.86 20.17
C GLY A 114 17.43 -16.29 20.49
N TRP A 115 18.59 -16.83 20.08
CA TRP A 115 18.91 -18.25 20.32
C TRP A 115 20.32 -18.47 20.89
N TYR A 116 20.66 -17.83 22.00
CA TYR A 116 21.97 -18.09 22.62
C TYR A 116 22.11 -19.51 23.18
N ALA A 117 21.01 -20.17 23.60
CA ALA A 117 21.08 -21.54 24.12
C ALA A 117 21.03 -22.62 23.02
N GLY A 118 20.24 -22.40 21.97
CA GLY A 118 20.07 -23.38 20.89
C GLY A 118 21.17 -23.33 19.83
N THR A 119 21.71 -22.14 19.52
CA THR A 119 22.88 -22.02 18.63
C THR A 119 24.14 -22.56 19.32
N ILE A 120 24.31 -22.35 20.63
CA ILE A 120 25.39 -23.00 21.39
C ILE A 120 25.21 -24.53 21.42
N ALA A 121 23.98 -25.04 21.55
CA ALA A 121 23.71 -26.48 21.50
C ALA A 121 23.94 -27.08 20.09
N ALA A 122 23.59 -26.35 19.04
CA ALA A 122 23.81 -26.75 17.65
C ALA A 122 25.29 -26.70 17.27
N ASP A 123 26.02 -25.65 17.66
CA ASP A 123 27.46 -25.50 17.44
C ASP A 123 28.24 -26.53 18.27
N ALA A 124 27.84 -26.80 19.51
CA ALA A 124 28.40 -27.89 20.31
C ALA A 124 28.13 -29.26 19.66
N GLY A 125 26.92 -29.48 19.13
CA GLY A 125 26.57 -30.69 18.38
C GLY A 125 27.41 -30.88 17.12
N LEU A 126 27.63 -29.80 16.35
CA LEU A 126 28.44 -29.80 15.13
C LEU A 126 29.93 -29.99 15.43
N LEU A 127 30.45 -29.36 16.48
CA LEU A 127 31.83 -29.55 16.96
C LEU A 127 32.06 -30.98 17.47
N LEU A 128 31.09 -31.57 18.17
CA LEU A 128 31.15 -32.97 18.60
C LEU A 128 31.10 -33.93 17.40
N LEU A 129 30.31 -33.61 16.37
CA LEU A 129 30.24 -34.37 15.13
C LEU A 129 31.58 -34.30 14.36
N LEU A 130 32.15 -33.11 14.20
CA LEU A 130 33.45 -32.91 13.54
C LEU A 130 34.60 -33.57 14.32
N ALA A 131 34.61 -33.46 15.65
CA ALA A 131 35.57 -34.17 16.50
C ALA A 131 35.46 -35.69 16.34
N SER A 132 34.24 -36.22 16.16
CA SER A 132 34.01 -37.64 15.91
C SER A 132 34.58 -38.11 14.56
N PHE A 133 34.51 -37.27 13.51
CA PHE A 133 35.11 -37.54 12.21
C PHE A 133 36.64 -37.50 12.25
N VAL A 134 37.24 -36.54 12.95
CA VAL A 134 38.71 -36.43 13.08
C VAL A 134 39.28 -37.60 13.90
N LEU A 135 38.60 -38.03 14.96
CA LEU A 135 38.99 -39.20 15.74
C LEU A 135 38.87 -40.49 14.92
N LEU A 136 37.85 -40.60 14.05
CA LEU A 136 37.70 -41.71 13.12
C LEU A 136 38.83 -41.75 12.09
N GLU A 137 39.20 -40.60 11.53
CA GLU A 137 40.29 -40.48 10.55
C GLU A 137 41.66 -40.79 11.18
N LYS A 138 41.96 -40.27 12.38
CA LYS A 138 43.18 -40.61 13.12
C LYS A 138 43.26 -42.11 13.44
N ALA A 139 42.14 -42.73 13.79
CA ALA A 139 42.09 -44.16 14.07
C ALA A 139 42.28 -45.03 12.81
N ILE A 140 41.93 -44.51 11.63
CA ILE A 140 42.19 -45.15 10.33
C ILE A 140 43.65 -44.97 9.91
N LYS A 141 44.22 -43.77 10.09
CA LYS A 141 45.62 -43.46 9.74
C LYS A 141 46.66 -44.07 10.68
N ALA A 142 46.33 -44.31 11.94
CA ALA A 142 47.24 -44.93 12.91
C ALA A 142 47.50 -46.43 12.65
N GLY A 143 46.95 -47.00 11.57
CA GLY A 143 47.32 -48.33 11.08
C GLY A 143 47.14 -49.43 12.10
N SER A 144 46.16 -49.31 13.02
CA SER A 144 45.90 -50.33 14.04
C SER A 144 45.37 -51.59 13.37
N PRO A 145 46.19 -52.67 13.25
CA PRO A 145 45.77 -53.89 12.61
C PRO A 145 45.06 -54.73 13.67
N ARG A 146 43.80 -55.07 13.39
CA ARG A 146 42.84 -55.79 14.27
C ARG A 146 42.03 -54.90 15.21
N VAL A 147 41.02 -54.24 14.64
CA VAL A 147 39.77 -53.99 15.36
C VAL A 147 38.63 -54.36 14.42
N GLU A 148 37.91 -55.43 14.75
CA GLU A 148 36.79 -55.98 13.96
C GLU A 148 35.74 -54.90 13.66
N ALA A 149 35.36 -54.81 12.38
CA ALA A 149 34.51 -53.78 11.81
C ALA A 149 33.09 -53.66 12.43
N GLY A 150 32.68 -54.61 13.28
CA GLY A 150 31.34 -54.66 13.90
C GLY A 150 31.18 -53.91 15.23
N ALA A 151 32.23 -53.75 16.04
CA ALA A 151 32.09 -53.16 17.39
C ALA A 151 32.16 -51.62 17.41
N ARG A 152 32.86 -51.01 16.43
CA ARG A 152 33.04 -49.55 16.33
C ARG A 152 31.82 -48.84 15.74
N THR A 153 31.13 -49.48 14.80
CA THR A 153 29.90 -48.97 14.17
C THR A 153 28.74 -48.86 15.15
N LYS A 154 28.66 -49.75 16.15
CA LYS A 154 27.61 -49.70 17.18
C LYS A 154 27.78 -48.50 18.11
N LYS A 155 28.99 -48.24 18.63
CA LYS A 155 29.24 -47.11 19.54
C LYS A 155 29.08 -45.75 18.85
N VAL A 156 29.50 -45.63 17.59
CA VAL A 156 29.32 -44.38 16.81
C VAL A 156 27.84 -44.15 16.50
N ARG A 157 27.07 -45.19 16.12
CA ARG A 157 25.62 -45.07 15.92
C ARG A 157 24.87 -44.75 17.21
N THR A 158 25.28 -45.32 18.35
CA THR A 158 24.69 -44.98 19.65
C THR A 158 24.95 -43.53 20.02
N LEU A 159 26.15 -43.01 19.79
CA LEU A 159 26.48 -41.61 20.05
C LEU A 159 25.68 -40.67 19.13
N GLN A 160 25.57 -41.00 17.84
CA GLN A 160 24.76 -40.25 16.87
C GLN A 160 23.27 -40.23 17.25
N ALA A 161 22.73 -41.36 17.73
CA ALA A 161 21.34 -41.46 18.19
C ALA A 161 21.08 -40.62 19.45
N TRP A 162 22.02 -40.58 20.41
CA TRP A 162 21.90 -39.75 21.61
C TRP A 162 21.94 -38.25 21.28
N VAL A 163 22.84 -37.84 20.39
CA VAL A 163 22.93 -36.44 19.94
C VAL A 163 21.64 -36.01 19.23
N LEU A 164 21.07 -36.88 18.39
CA LEU A 164 19.80 -36.62 17.73
C LEU A 164 18.63 -36.53 18.73
N ALA A 165 18.55 -37.45 19.70
CA ALA A 165 17.47 -37.46 20.69
C ALA A 165 17.48 -36.23 21.60
N VAL A 166 18.65 -35.76 22.03
CA VAL A 166 18.80 -34.54 22.84
C VAL A 166 18.40 -33.30 22.05
N THR A 167 18.75 -33.26 20.76
CA THR A 167 18.38 -32.15 19.85
C THR A 167 16.86 -32.09 19.65
N CYS A 168 16.21 -33.24 19.40
CA CYS A 168 14.74 -33.28 19.24
C CYS A 168 13.97 -32.93 20.53
N ALA A 169 14.45 -33.36 21.70
CA ALA A 169 13.81 -33.03 22.97
C ALA A 169 13.87 -31.51 23.29
N GLY A 170 14.98 -30.84 22.94
CA GLY A 170 15.10 -29.38 23.09
C GLY A 170 14.12 -28.59 22.21
N ILE A 171 13.85 -29.09 21.01
CA ILE A 171 12.89 -28.48 20.06
C ILE A 171 11.44 -28.64 20.56
N VAL A 172 11.08 -29.79 21.13
CA VAL A 172 9.72 -30.03 21.64
C VAL A 172 9.43 -29.18 22.90
N ILE A 173 10.39 -29.05 23.82
CA ILE A 173 10.21 -28.29 25.07
C ILE A 173 10.09 -26.78 24.79
N SER A 174 10.80 -26.27 23.79
CA SER A 174 10.75 -24.85 23.41
C SER A 174 9.47 -24.45 22.66
N ALA A 175 8.80 -25.41 21.99
CA ALA A 175 7.53 -25.17 21.31
C ALA A 175 6.29 -25.32 22.20
N VAL A 176 6.30 -26.25 23.16
CA VAL A 176 5.10 -26.63 23.92
C VAL A 176 4.85 -25.72 25.14
N VAL A 177 5.91 -25.22 25.79
CA VAL A 177 5.79 -24.39 27.00
C VAL A 177 5.14 -23.01 26.74
N PRO A 178 5.45 -22.30 25.63
CA PRO A 178 4.76 -21.05 25.30
C PRO A 178 3.29 -21.24 24.91
N ALA A 179 2.96 -22.35 24.26
CA ALA A 179 1.59 -22.67 23.83
C ALA A 179 0.66 -22.96 25.02
N ILE A 180 1.18 -23.55 26.10
CA ILE A 180 0.40 -23.84 27.32
C ILE A 180 0.23 -22.58 28.19
N ALA A 181 1.19 -21.65 28.19
CA ALA A 181 1.12 -20.42 28.98
C ALA A 181 0.21 -19.33 28.36
N GLY A 182 -0.02 -19.36 27.04
CA GLY A 182 -0.81 -18.33 26.33
C GLY A 182 -2.33 -18.51 26.36
N ILE A 183 -2.85 -19.64 26.85
CA ILE A 183 -4.28 -19.99 26.75
C ILE A 183 -5.09 -19.62 28.01
N SER A 184 -4.45 -19.17 29.10
CA SER A 184 -5.11 -19.06 30.42
C SER A 184 -5.44 -17.65 30.92
N ALA A 185 -5.38 -16.59 30.09
CA ALA A 185 -5.60 -15.22 30.58
C ALA A 185 -6.34 -14.32 29.58
N ILE A 186 -7.66 -14.52 29.43
CA ILE A 186 -8.56 -13.46 28.96
C ILE A 186 -9.80 -13.48 29.87
N PRO A 187 -9.98 -12.52 30.79
CA PRO A 187 -11.24 -12.34 31.48
C PRO A 187 -12.32 -11.90 30.49
N GLU A 188 -13.53 -12.44 30.61
CA GLU A 188 -14.71 -11.96 29.88
C GLU A 188 -14.93 -10.45 30.14
N PRO A 189 -15.26 -9.62 29.13
CA PRO A 189 -15.64 -8.25 29.37
C PRO A 189 -17.11 -8.19 29.78
N LEU A 190 -17.33 -7.80 31.04
CA LEU A 190 -18.60 -7.30 31.55
C LEU A 190 -19.00 -6.03 30.78
N ILE A 191 -20.22 -6.01 30.26
CA ILE A 191 -20.82 -4.89 29.55
C ILE A 191 -21.29 -3.85 30.58
N PRO A 192 -20.75 -2.62 30.63
CA PRO A 192 -21.36 -1.54 31.39
C PRO A 192 -22.50 -0.90 30.60
N ALA A 193 -23.48 -0.33 31.31
CA ALA A 193 -24.54 0.48 30.72
C ALA A 193 -23.98 1.78 30.08
N ALA A 194 -24.73 2.35 29.13
CA ALA A 194 -24.38 3.55 28.38
C ALA A 194 -23.86 4.68 29.29
N ALA A 195 -22.68 5.20 28.94
CA ALA A 195 -21.96 6.17 29.74
C ALA A 195 -22.52 7.59 29.57
N ALA A 196 -22.40 8.41 30.61
CA ALA A 196 -22.70 9.83 30.54
C ALA A 196 -21.75 10.56 29.56
N PRO A 197 -22.12 11.74 29.04
CA PRO A 197 -21.26 12.56 28.19
C PRO A 197 -19.88 12.76 28.80
N SER A 198 -18.84 12.64 27.98
CA SER A 198 -17.45 12.76 28.44
C SER A 198 -17.13 14.17 28.91
N THR A 199 -16.41 14.30 30.03
CA THR A 199 -15.73 15.53 30.44
C THR A 199 -14.32 15.64 29.87
N VAL A 200 -13.86 14.63 29.12
CA VAL A 200 -12.54 14.59 28.51
C VAL A 200 -12.56 15.43 27.23
N ALA A 201 -11.83 16.55 27.25
CA ALA A 201 -11.56 17.32 26.04
C ALA A 201 -10.55 16.55 25.16
N PRO A 202 -10.78 16.45 23.84
CA PRO A 202 -9.78 15.87 22.95
C PRO A 202 -8.49 16.71 22.91
N ASP A 203 -7.34 16.07 23.13
CA ASP A 203 -6.02 16.72 23.06
C ASP A 203 -5.41 16.57 21.67
N HIS A 204 -6.09 17.12 20.65
CA HIS A 204 -5.69 16.92 19.26
C HIS A 204 -5.71 18.17 18.37
N GLU A 205 -6.19 19.33 18.85
CA GLU A 205 -6.43 20.51 18.00
C GLU A 205 -5.20 20.96 17.18
N ASN A 206 -4.00 20.79 17.73
CA ASN A 206 -2.73 21.18 17.12
C ASN A 206 -1.85 20.00 16.69
N THR A 207 -2.42 18.79 16.57
CA THR A 207 -1.70 17.61 16.12
C THR A 207 -2.08 17.26 14.69
N PHE A 208 -1.10 16.89 13.86
CA PHE A 208 -1.29 16.26 12.57
C PHE A 208 -0.99 14.77 12.71
N TYR A 209 -1.95 13.92 12.34
CA TYR A 209 -1.83 12.47 12.48
C TYR A 209 -1.52 11.81 11.14
N ILE A 210 -0.47 10.98 11.13
CA ILE A 210 -0.21 10.03 10.05
C ILE A 210 -0.60 8.65 10.55
N MET A 211 -1.66 8.09 9.98
CA MET A 211 -2.37 6.91 10.49
C MET A 211 -2.45 5.83 9.39
N PRO A 212 -1.33 5.22 8.96
CA PRO A 212 -1.38 4.19 7.93
C PRO A 212 -2.45 3.13 8.24
N ILE A 213 -3.18 2.71 7.20
CA ILE A 213 -4.23 1.70 7.31
C ILE A 213 -3.54 0.36 7.51
N TRP A 214 -3.72 -0.22 8.70
CA TRP A 214 -3.28 -1.57 9.01
C TRP A 214 -4.53 -2.32 9.49
N GLU A 215 -5.08 -3.19 8.67
CA GLU A 215 -6.30 -3.97 8.94
C GLU A 215 -6.07 -5.28 9.72
N GLU A 216 -4.82 -5.65 9.98
CA GLU A 216 -4.51 -6.98 10.53
C GLU A 216 -4.90 -7.10 11.99
N VAL A 217 -5.74 -8.09 12.29
CA VAL A 217 -6.08 -8.43 13.67
C VAL A 217 -4.94 -9.22 14.27
N VAL A 218 -4.18 -8.59 15.15
CA VAL A 218 -3.03 -9.20 15.79
C VAL A 218 -3.42 -9.82 17.13
N THR A 219 -3.28 -11.13 17.24
CA THR A 219 -3.46 -11.86 18.50
C THR A 219 -2.20 -11.89 19.36
N ASN A 220 -1.01 -11.73 18.76
CA ASN A 220 0.28 -11.66 19.45
C ASN A 220 0.73 -10.20 19.67
N TYR A 221 0.51 -9.67 20.87
CA TYR A 221 0.86 -8.28 21.20
C TYR A 221 2.35 -7.94 21.04
N THR A 222 3.26 -8.89 21.24
CA THR A 222 4.70 -8.64 21.06
C THR A 222 5.01 -8.35 19.60
N TRP A 223 4.53 -9.21 18.70
CA TRP A 223 4.70 -9.00 17.26
C TRP A 223 3.97 -7.73 16.82
N GLY A 224 2.73 -7.52 17.30
CA GLY A 224 1.98 -6.31 16.96
C GLY A 224 2.67 -5.02 17.37
N THR A 225 3.25 -4.99 18.58
CA THR A 225 4.01 -3.84 19.07
C THR A 225 5.24 -3.59 18.21
N GLN A 226 5.99 -4.63 17.88
CA GLN A 226 7.15 -4.53 16.98
C GLN A 226 6.77 -3.95 15.61
N ARG A 227 5.61 -4.36 15.06
CA ARG A 227 5.10 -3.80 13.80
C ARG A 227 4.77 -2.32 13.89
N LEU A 228 4.11 -1.89 14.97
CA LEU A 228 3.78 -0.49 15.18
C LEU A 228 5.03 0.36 15.39
N ASP A 229 5.99 -0.12 16.16
CA ASP A 229 7.26 0.58 16.39
C ASP A 229 8.05 0.73 15.10
N TYR A 230 8.11 -0.34 14.31
CA TYR A 230 8.76 -0.33 13.02
C TYR A 230 8.05 0.59 12.01
N MET A 231 6.71 0.63 12.00
CA MET A 231 5.93 1.59 11.21
C MET A 231 6.24 3.03 11.61
N LYS A 232 6.25 3.35 12.90
CA LYS A 232 6.63 4.68 13.41
C LYS A 232 8.05 5.05 12.98
N GLN A 233 9.00 4.12 13.07
CA GLN A 233 10.38 4.33 12.66
C GLN A 233 10.50 4.60 11.15
N ILE A 234 9.75 3.87 10.31
CA ILE A 234 9.79 4.11 8.86
C ILE A 234 9.12 5.41 8.49
N VAL A 235 7.94 5.70 9.00
CA VAL A 235 7.18 6.89 8.58
C VAL A 235 7.85 8.15 9.12
N GLY A 236 8.29 8.10 10.38
CA GLY A 236 8.87 9.25 11.07
C GLY A 236 10.37 9.46 10.81
N GLY A 237 11.09 8.39 10.48
CA GLY A 237 12.54 8.44 10.36
C GLY A 237 13.24 8.79 11.69
N PRO A 238 14.54 9.16 11.65
CA PRO A 238 15.31 9.51 12.84
C PRO A 238 14.84 10.78 13.56
N ALA A 239 14.09 11.64 12.88
CA ALA A 239 13.63 12.91 13.43
C ALA A 239 12.43 12.74 14.37
N TYR A 240 11.62 11.69 14.18
CA TYR A 240 10.40 11.48 14.95
C TYR A 240 10.69 11.07 16.39
N THR A 241 10.29 11.92 17.33
CA THR A 241 10.47 11.71 18.77
C THR A 241 9.21 11.20 19.46
N GLY A 242 8.07 11.16 18.77
CA GLY A 242 6.75 10.93 19.37
C GLY A 242 6.23 12.11 20.20
N THR A 243 6.97 13.22 20.28
CA THR A 243 6.60 14.45 20.96
C THR A 243 6.54 15.60 19.96
N GLY A 244 5.47 16.39 19.95
CA GLY A 244 5.33 17.54 19.05
C GLY A 244 3.97 17.57 18.35
N HIS A 245 3.92 18.25 17.22
CA HIS A 245 2.71 18.51 16.45
C HIS A 245 2.43 17.47 15.37
N VAL A 246 3.30 16.46 15.18
CA VAL A 246 3.03 15.32 14.31
C VAL A 246 3.06 14.05 15.14
N LYS A 247 1.98 13.25 15.05
CA LYS A 247 1.91 11.93 15.68
C LYS A 247 1.71 10.86 14.63
N ILE A 248 2.40 9.75 14.79
CA ILE A 248 2.27 8.57 13.93
C ILE A 248 1.55 7.49 14.72
N GLY A 249 0.44 7.02 14.17
CA GLY A 249 -0.40 5.99 14.76
C GLY A 249 -0.85 4.96 13.73
N ARG A 250 -1.96 4.30 13.99
CA ARG A 250 -2.55 3.27 13.13
C ARG A 250 -4.02 3.60 12.89
N SER A 251 -4.49 3.47 11.65
CA SER A 251 -5.93 3.35 11.40
C SER A 251 -6.30 1.90 11.03
N LEU A 252 -7.52 1.49 11.38
CA LEU A 252 -8.05 0.16 11.07
C LEU A 252 -9.57 0.20 11.00
N SER A 253 -10.16 -0.79 10.34
CA SER A 253 -11.61 -0.94 10.27
C SER A 253 -12.17 -1.57 11.53
N CYS A 254 -13.19 -0.92 12.09
CA CYS A 254 -14.12 -1.56 13.02
C CYS A 254 -15.22 -2.24 12.18
N TRP A 255 -15.03 -3.54 11.92
CA TRP A 255 -15.95 -4.38 11.13
C TRP A 255 -17.23 -4.72 11.89
N TYR A 256 -17.99 -3.73 12.39
CA TYR A 256 -19.10 -3.96 13.31
C TYR A 256 -20.33 -4.67 12.68
N MET A 257 -20.34 -4.83 11.36
CA MET A 257 -21.30 -5.69 10.63
C MET A 257 -20.66 -6.98 10.08
N GLY A 258 -19.34 -7.13 10.18
CA GLY A 258 -18.59 -8.32 9.79
C GLY A 258 -18.30 -9.25 10.96
N ASP A 259 -17.90 -8.67 12.10
CA ASP A 259 -17.59 -9.36 13.35
C ASP A 259 -18.86 -9.54 14.17
N LEU A 260 -19.66 -10.55 13.83
CA LEU A 260 -20.95 -10.81 14.46
C LEU A 260 -21.01 -12.19 15.11
N TYR A 261 -21.70 -12.28 16.24
CA TYR A 261 -22.18 -13.57 16.75
C TYR A 261 -23.27 -14.15 15.82
N PRO A 262 -23.61 -15.45 15.91
CA PRO A 262 -24.63 -16.07 15.06
C PRO A 262 -26.03 -15.45 15.15
N ASN A 263 -26.33 -14.74 16.25
CA ASN A 263 -27.59 -14.01 16.45
C ASN A 263 -27.58 -12.59 15.85
N GLY A 264 -26.48 -12.17 15.21
CA GLY A 264 -26.33 -10.85 14.58
C GLY A 264 -25.83 -9.73 15.49
N THR A 265 -25.68 -9.97 16.79
CA THR A 265 -25.11 -8.95 17.70
C THR A 265 -23.60 -8.84 17.50
N TYR A 266 -23.07 -7.63 17.64
CA TYR A 266 -21.65 -7.33 17.49
C TYR A 266 -20.74 -8.18 18.40
N ASN A 267 -19.71 -8.80 17.83
CA ASN A 267 -18.64 -9.53 18.50
C ASN A 267 -17.40 -8.61 18.64
N PRO A 268 -17.08 -8.11 19.84
CA PRO A 268 -16.06 -7.09 20.01
C PRO A 268 -14.63 -7.62 20.16
N VAL A 269 -14.38 -8.93 20.00
CA VAL A 269 -13.07 -9.54 20.30
C VAL A 269 -11.94 -8.85 19.54
N ASN A 270 -12.10 -8.62 18.24
CA ASN A 270 -11.07 -8.00 17.40
C ASN A 270 -10.84 -6.52 17.79
N LEU A 271 -11.92 -5.79 18.07
CA LEU A 271 -11.86 -4.40 18.53
C LEU A 271 -11.11 -4.28 19.86
N ILE A 272 -11.42 -5.14 20.83
CA ILE A 272 -10.74 -5.14 22.13
C ILE A 272 -9.25 -5.45 21.97
N HIS A 273 -8.88 -6.37 21.09
CA HIS A 273 -7.47 -6.64 20.78
C HIS A 273 -6.77 -5.41 20.18
N ALA A 274 -7.41 -4.70 19.25
CA ALA A 274 -6.85 -3.50 18.67
C ALA A 274 -6.65 -2.37 19.70
N LEU A 275 -7.63 -2.15 20.58
CA LEU A 275 -7.56 -1.17 21.67
C LEU A 275 -6.44 -1.52 22.68
N ASN A 276 -6.32 -2.80 23.03
CA ASN A 276 -5.23 -3.27 23.90
C ASN A 276 -3.87 -3.09 23.23
N LEU A 277 -3.76 -3.40 21.92
CA LEU A 277 -2.52 -3.23 21.18
C LEU A 277 -2.10 -1.75 21.13
N ALA A 278 -3.04 -0.84 20.90
CA ALA A 278 -2.81 0.61 20.96
C ALA A 278 -2.27 1.04 22.34
N ASN A 279 -2.87 0.52 23.42
CA ASN A 279 -2.43 0.80 24.78
C ASN A 279 -1.02 0.27 25.08
N VAL A 280 -0.74 -1.02 24.83
CA VAL A 280 0.57 -1.62 25.15
C VAL A 280 1.72 -1.05 24.31
N SER A 281 1.43 -0.59 23.10
CA SER A 281 2.42 0.03 22.20
C SER A 281 2.46 1.56 22.31
N ASN A 282 1.61 2.16 23.15
CA ASN A 282 1.41 3.61 23.26
C ASN A 282 1.28 4.29 21.88
N THR A 283 0.44 3.71 21.02
CA THR A 283 0.29 4.14 19.63
C THR A 283 -1.12 4.69 19.41
N PRO A 284 -1.27 5.92 18.89
CA PRO A 284 -2.58 6.48 18.57
C PRO A 284 -3.35 5.59 17.60
N ILE A 285 -4.67 5.53 17.76
CA ILE A 285 -5.58 4.68 16.98
C ILE A 285 -6.75 5.49 16.41
N LEU A 286 -7.11 5.19 15.17
CA LEU A 286 -8.30 5.71 14.49
C LEU A 286 -9.12 4.55 13.94
N PHE A 287 -10.45 4.63 14.06
CA PHE A 287 -11.34 3.60 13.56
C PHE A 287 -12.08 4.05 12.29
N HIS A 288 -11.99 3.27 11.22
CA HIS A 288 -12.92 3.31 10.10
C HIS A 288 -14.17 2.52 10.50
N MET A 289 -15.30 3.19 10.69
CA MET A 289 -16.54 2.57 11.15
C MET A 289 -17.26 1.87 9.97
N ASN A 290 -16.70 0.74 9.55
CA ASN A 290 -17.12 -0.04 8.38
C ASN A 290 -18.25 -1.03 8.70
N GLY A 291 -19.49 -0.59 8.52
CA GLY A 291 -20.70 -1.40 8.51
C GLY A 291 -21.50 -1.36 7.20
N GLY A 292 -21.03 -0.65 6.18
CA GLY A 292 -21.65 -0.54 4.86
C GLY A 292 -21.32 -1.70 3.91
N ASN A 293 -21.16 -1.39 2.62
CA ASN A 293 -20.85 -2.37 1.58
C ASN A 293 -19.53 -3.10 1.86
N TRP A 294 -18.47 -2.34 2.19
CA TRP A 294 -17.19 -2.89 2.63
C TRP A 294 -17.33 -3.70 3.92
N GLY A 295 -18.05 -3.15 4.90
CA GLY A 295 -18.28 -3.76 6.22
C GLY A 295 -18.91 -5.16 6.20
N THR A 296 -19.64 -5.43 5.13
CA THR A 296 -20.35 -6.69 4.92
C THR A 296 -19.81 -7.49 3.75
N ALA A 297 -18.83 -6.97 3.01
CA ALA A 297 -18.24 -7.65 1.88
C ALA A 297 -17.71 -9.01 2.33
N GLY A 298 -18.17 -10.07 1.66
CA GLY A 298 -17.68 -11.42 1.95
C GLY A 298 -18.13 -12.07 3.25
N SER A 299 -18.85 -11.37 4.13
CA SER A 299 -19.36 -11.97 5.37
C SER A 299 -20.21 -13.20 5.07
N THR A 300 -19.94 -14.29 5.78
CA THR A 300 -20.69 -15.56 5.74
C THR A 300 -21.63 -15.71 6.94
N ASN A 301 -21.74 -14.68 7.79
CA ASN A 301 -22.63 -14.72 8.95
C ASN A 301 -24.09 -14.91 8.47
N PRO A 302 -24.86 -15.86 9.05
CA PRO A 302 -26.22 -16.17 8.62
C PRO A 302 -27.17 -14.96 8.60
N VAL A 303 -27.00 -14.00 9.52
CA VAL A 303 -27.84 -12.79 9.57
C VAL A 303 -27.58 -11.90 8.37
N ILE A 304 -26.31 -11.67 8.02
CA ILE A 304 -25.95 -10.85 6.87
C ILE A 304 -26.38 -11.53 5.57
N VAL A 305 -26.19 -12.85 5.46
CA VAL A 305 -26.67 -13.64 4.30
C VAL A 305 -28.19 -13.51 4.14
N ALA A 306 -28.95 -13.64 5.23
CA ALA A 306 -30.40 -13.45 5.20
C ALA A 306 -30.79 -12.02 4.78
N MET A 307 -30.11 -11.00 5.31
CA MET A 307 -30.35 -9.60 4.94
C MET A 307 -30.06 -9.31 3.48
N ARG A 308 -29.00 -9.90 2.89
CA ARG A 308 -28.69 -9.76 1.45
C ARG A 308 -29.79 -10.37 0.57
N GLY A 309 -30.39 -11.47 1.03
CA GLY A 309 -31.52 -12.12 0.36
C GLY A 309 -32.80 -11.28 0.38
N ASN A 310 -32.96 -10.39 1.37
CA ASN A 310 -34.13 -9.53 1.50
C ASN A 310 -34.00 -8.27 0.64
N ALA A 311 -34.72 -8.21 -0.48
CA ALA A 311 -34.71 -7.07 -1.40
C ALA A 311 -35.13 -5.73 -0.78
N SER A 312 -35.88 -5.75 0.34
CA SER A 312 -36.25 -4.51 1.03
C SER A 312 -35.06 -3.78 1.67
N ASN A 313 -33.94 -4.47 1.93
CA ASN A 313 -32.73 -3.87 2.49
C ASN A 313 -31.82 -3.22 1.42
N CYS A 314 -32.17 -3.30 0.14
CA CYS A 314 -31.20 -3.11 -0.95
C CYS A 314 -31.61 -1.99 -1.90
N GLN A 315 -30.64 -1.45 -2.64
CA GLN A 315 -30.90 -0.41 -3.62
C GLN A 315 -31.56 -0.99 -4.88
N TRP A 316 -32.60 -0.33 -5.38
CA TRP A 316 -33.30 -0.72 -6.61
C TRP A 316 -33.01 0.29 -7.71
N ASP A 317 -33.00 -0.16 -8.96
CA ASP A 317 -32.86 0.73 -10.11
C ASP A 317 -34.21 1.32 -10.57
N GLN A 318 -34.17 2.20 -11.57
CA GLN A 318 -35.35 2.87 -12.13
C GLN A 318 -36.40 1.92 -12.72
N GLU A 319 -36.02 0.68 -13.06
CA GLU A 319 -36.91 -0.37 -13.58
C GLU A 319 -37.51 -1.22 -12.45
N ASN A 320 -37.30 -0.83 -11.19
CA ASN A 320 -37.62 -1.61 -10.00
C ASN A 320 -36.86 -2.94 -9.94
N TRP A 321 -35.70 -3.01 -10.57
CA TRP A 321 -34.84 -4.17 -10.48
C TRP A 321 -33.89 -4.03 -9.30
N CYS A 322 -33.96 -4.99 -8.39
CA CYS A 322 -32.97 -5.19 -7.34
C CYS A 322 -31.96 -6.24 -7.83
N PRO A 323 -30.69 -5.88 -8.07
CA PRO A 323 -29.68 -6.84 -8.52
C PRO A 323 -29.56 -8.01 -7.55
N PRO A 324 -29.56 -9.28 -8.02
CA PRO A 324 -29.34 -10.42 -7.13
C PRO A 324 -27.95 -10.32 -6.47
N PRO A 325 -27.75 -10.92 -5.28
CA PRO A 325 -26.42 -11.00 -4.68
C PRO A 325 -25.48 -11.75 -5.65
N LYS A 326 -24.25 -11.26 -5.81
CA LYS A 326 -23.29 -11.87 -6.74
C LYS A 326 -22.69 -13.17 -6.19
N ASN A 327 -22.86 -13.43 -4.90
CA ASN A 327 -22.20 -14.54 -4.17
C ASN A 327 -20.67 -14.54 -4.37
N ASN A 328 -20.10 -13.40 -4.72
CA ASN A 328 -18.66 -13.23 -4.79
C ASN A 328 -18.19 -12.73 -3.44
N HIS A 329 -17.79 -13.66 -2.58
CA HIS A 329 -17.52 -13.48 -1.15
C HIS A 329 -16.30 -12.58 -0.82
N ALA A 330 -15.88 -11.69 -1.71
CA ALA A 330 -14.72 -10.82 -1.48
C ALA A 330 -14.87 -9.41 -2.06
N SER A 331 -16.04 -9.03 -2.58
CA SER A 331 -16.21 -7.72 -3.24
C SER A 331 -17.26 -6.86 -2.52
N PRO A 332 -17.00 -5.56 -2.31
CA PRO A 332 -18.02 -4.61 -1.83
C PRO A 332 -19.20 -4.49 -2.82
N ASP A 333 -19.03 -4.96 -4.07
CA ASP A 333 -20.07 -4.95 -5.08
C ASP A 333 -21.05 -6.14 -5.01
N ASP A 334 -20.97 -6.98 -3.97
CA ASP A 334 -21.87 -8.13 -3.79
C ASP A 334 -23.33 -7.66 -3.64
N ARG A 335 -23.56 -6.64 -2.80
CA ARG A 335 -24.87 -6.05 -2.58
C ARG A 335 -24.74 -4.59 -2.13
N TYR A 336 -25.55 -3.70 -2.72
CA TYR A 336 -25.65 -2.31 -2.29
C TYR A 336 -26.89 -2.14 -1.40
N TRP A 337 -26.68 -1.64 -0.19
CA TRP A 337 -27.73 -1.44 0.81
C TRP A 337 -28.51 -0.15 0.55
N SER A 338 -29.84 -0.20 0.71
CA SER A 338 -30.68 1.00 0.68
C SER A 338 -30.37 1.86 1.89
N PHE A 339 -30.32 3.18 1.71
CA PHE A 339 -30.19 4.10 2.85
C PHE A 339 -31.54 4.51 3.44
N TYR A 340 -32.63 3.81 3.12
CA TYR A 340 -33.89 3.99 3.80
C TYR A 340 -33.75 3.57 5.28
N PRO A 341 -34.00 4.47 6.25
CA PRO A 341 -33.76 4.20 7.67
C PRO A 341 -34.70 3.13 8.27
N GLY A 342 -35.79 2.79 7.57
CA GLY A 342 -36.72 1.75 8.02
C GLY A 342 -36.32 0.32 7.65
N THR A 343 -35.15 0.11 7.05
CA THR A 343 -34.66 -1.24 6.72
C THR A 343 -34.14 -1.96 7.95
N GLU A 344 -34.23 -3.30 7.95
CA GLU A 344 -33.67 -4.13 9.03
C GLU A 344 -32.14 -3.99 9.10
N PHE A 345 -31.52 -3.81 7.93
CA PHE A 345 -30.08 -3.58 7.83
C PHE A 345 -29.64 -2.30 8.54
N GLU A 346 -30.30 -1.16 8.29
CA GLU A 346 -29.95 0.11 8.95
C GLU A 346 -30.18 0.04 10.46
N GLN A 347 -31.23 -0.63 10.93
CA GLN A 347 -31.49 -0.83 12.36
C GLN A 347 -30.40 -1.66 13.03
N LEU A 348 -29.98 -2.76 12.41
CA LEU A 348 -28.90 -3.59 12.93
C LEU A 348 -27.57 -2.83 12.92
N LYS A 349 -27.31 -2.07 11.85
CA LYS A 349 -26.13 -1.21 11.71
C LYS A 349 -26.06 -0.17 12.82
N GLU A 350 -27.15 0.52 13.13
CA GLU A 350 -27.22 1.45 14.25
C GLU A 350 -26.88 0.76 15.58
N ALA A 351 -27.55 -0.36 15.87
CA ALA A 351 -27.38 -1.08 17.13
C ALA A 351 -25.92 -1.56 17.33
N ASN A 352 -25.33 -2.17 16.31
CA ASN A 352 -23.97 -2.70 16.38
C ASN A 352 -22.91 -1.58 16.40
N LEU A 353 -23.12 -0.47 15.68
CA LEU A 353 -22.23 0.68 15.75
C LEU A 353 -22.23 1.29 17.16
N LYS A 354 -23.42 1.54 17.74
CA LYS A 354 -23.52 2.07 19.10
C LYS A 354 -22.84 1.15 20.11
N ARG A 355 -22.97 -0.17 19.94
CA ARG A 355 -22.27 -1.17 20.77
C ARG A 355 -20.75 -1.08 20.66
N ALA A 356 -20.21 -0.92 19.45
CA ALA A 356 -18.78 -0.72 19.25
C ALA A 356 -18.31 0.60 19.90
N CYS A 357 -19.06 1.69 19.69
CA CYS A 357 -18.76 2.99 20.27
C CYS A 357 -18.77 2.99 21.82
N GLU A 358 -19.69 2.26 22.47
CA GLU A 358 -19.70 2.11 23.93
C GLU A 358 -18.38 1.53 24.48
N ILE A 359 -17.84 0.52 23.79
CA ILE A 359 -16.58 -0.14 24.16
C ILE A 359 -15.40 0.83 23.97
N ILE A 360 -15.36 1.51 22.82
CA ILE A 360 -14.30 2.49 22.51
C ILE A 360 -14.37 3.66 23.49
N PHE A 361 -15.57 4.11 23.86
CA PHE A 361 -15.76 5.23 24.78
C PHE A 361 -15.22 4.89 26.16
N THR A 362 -15.57 3.71 26.68
CA THR A 362 -15.06 3.20 27.97
C THR A 362 -13.52 3.11 27.97
N TRP A 363 -12.93 2.65 26.86
CA TRP A 363 -11.48 2.61 26.72
C TRP A 363 -10.86 4.02 26.64
N TRP A 364 -11.46 4.92 25.87
CA TRP A 364 -10.99 6.29 25.65
C TRP A 364 -10.97 7.10 26.94
N GLN A 365 -11.96 6.93 27.82
CA GLN A 365 -11.97 7.59 29.14
C GLN A 365 -10.70 7.31 29.96
N ASN A 366 -10.11 6.14 29.78
CA ASN A 366 -8.87 5.74 30.47
C ASN A 366 -7.61 6.01 29.62
N ASN A 367 -7.77 6.27 28.32
CA ASN A 367 -6.68 6.44 27.36
C ASN A 367 -6.91 7.66 26.44
N PRO A 368 -7.16 8.86 27.00
CA PRO A 368 -7.70 9.98 26.24
C PRO A 368 -6.78 10.49 25.12
N GLY A 369 -5.46 10.34 25.28
CA GLY A 369 -4.45 10.75 24.30
C GLY A 369 -4.17 9.73 23.19
N LEU A 370 -4.79 8.55 23.22
CA LEU A 370 -4.55 7.49 22.24
C LEU A 370 -5.67 7.37 21.19
N LEU A 371 -6.91 7.80 21.48
CA LEU A 371 -7.96 7.81 20.45
C LEU A 371 -7.86 9.09 19.61
N VAL A 372 -7.61 8.94 18.31
CA VAL A 372 -7.65 10.05 17.36
C VAL A 372 -9.09 10.37 16.98
N GLY A 373 -9.88 9.33 16.71
CA GLY A 373 -11.31 9.44 16.42
C GLY A 373 -11.81 8.39 15.43
N PHE A 374 -12.76 8.79 14.59
CA PHE A 374 -13.57 7.94 13.73
C PHE A 374 -13.72 8.53 12.34
N SER A 375 -13.47 7.72 11.31
CA SER A 375 -14.12 7.90 10.00
C SER A 375 -15.41 7.09 9.99
N THR A 376 -16.45 7.61 9.33
CA THR A 376 -17.66 6.85 9.04
C THR A 376 -17.39 5.70 8.05
N ASP A 377 -18.43 5.00 7.60
CA ASP A 377 -18.31 4.11 6.44
C ASP A 377 -17.60 4.82 5.29
N SER A 378 -16.63 4.14 4.71
CA SER A 378 -15.99 4.61 3.48
C SER A 378 -17.03 4.69 2.38
N GLU A 379 -17.05 5.83 1.69
CA GLU A 379 -17.68 5.95 0.37
C GLU A 379 -19.20 5.69 0.39
N ILE A 380 -19.93 6.39 1.26
CA ILE A 380 -21.40 6.32 1.27
C ILE A 380 -21.94 6.95 -0.01
N HIS A 381 -22.22 6.12 -1.01
CA HIS A 381 -22.77 6.53 -2.30
C HIS A 381 -23.80 5.54 -2.85
N LEU A 382 -24.53 5.98 -3.87
CA LEU A 382 -25.45 5.13 -4.62
C LEU A 382 -24.69 4.29 -5.64
N LYS A 383 -25.22 3.09 -5.92
CA LYS A 383 -24.58 2.15 -6.85
C LYS A 383 -24.34 2.79 -8.22
N ASN A 384 -23.10 2.75 -8.67
CA ASN A 384 -22.67 3.28 -9.97
C ASN A 384 -22.14 2.19 -10.93
N TYR A 385 -21.76 1.02 -10.40
CA TYR A 385 -21.07 -0.06 -11.12
C TYR A 385 -22.01 -1.24 -11.43
N TYR A 386 -22.55 -1.25 -12.65
CA TYR A 386 -22.84 -2.49 -13.40
C TYR A 386 -23.35 -2.22 -14.82
N PHE A 387 -23.89 -1.03 -15.10
CA PHE A 387 -24.66 -0.85 -16.34
C PHE A 387 -23.85 -0.31 -17.53
N LYS A 388 -22.79 0.48 -17.29
CA LYS A 388 -21.91 1.00 -18.37
C LYS A 388 -21.26 -0.11 -19.21
N SER A 389 -20.91 -1.26 -18.60
CA SER A 389 -20.22 -2.36 -19.29
C SER A 389 -21.17 -3.30 -20.03
N VAL A 390 -22.44 -3.39 -19.63
CA VAL A 390 -23.43 -4.30 -20.23
C VAL A 390 -24.28 -3.57 -21.28
N HIS A 391 -24.42 -2.24 -21.15
CA HIS A 391 -25.18 -1.41 -22.06
C HIS A 391 -24.41 -0.10 -22.33
N PRO A 392 -23.55 -0.05 -23.37
CA PRO A 392 -22.85 1.17 -23.75
C PRO A 392 -23.85 2.31 -23.97
N GLY A 393 -23.80 3.34 -23.12
CA GLY A 393 -24.70 4.50 -23.16
C GLY A 393 -25.89 4.46 -22.18
N TYR A 394 -26.12 3.36 -21.45
CA TYR A 394 -27.18 3.27 -20.45
C TYR A 394 -26.64 3.51 -19.03
N LYS A 395 -27.16 4.53 -18.35
CA LYS A 395 -26.87 4.83 -16.94
C LYS A 395 -28.05 4.35 -16.10
N SER A 396 -27.84 3.33 -15.25
CA SER A 396 -28.82 3.00 -14.21
C SER A 396 -28.67 3.95 -13.03
N TYR A 397 -29.80 4.31 -12.45
CA TYR A 397 -29.89 5.20 -11.30
C TYR A 397 -30.50 4.43 -10.14
N PHE A 398 -29.96 4.70 -8.96
CA PHE A 398 -30.43 4.18 -7.69
C PHE A 398 -30.74 5.39 -6.79
N ASP A 399 -31.48 5.29 -5.70
CA ASP A 399 -32.17 4.12 -5.15
C ASP A 399 -33.70 4.27 -5.30
N TYR A 400 -34.34 3.31 -5.96
CA TYR A 400 -35.80 3.23 -6.17
C TYR A 400 -36.48 2.22 -5.24
N ASN A 401 -35.82 1.81 -4.15
CA ASN A 401 -36.43 0.99 -3.11
C ASN A 401 -37.78 1.62 -2.67
N PRO A 402 -38.85 0.83 -2.46
CA PRO A 402 -40.14 1.37 -2.07
C PRO A 402 -40.11 2.28 -0.84
N GLY A 403 -39.23 1.99 0.14
CA GLY A 403 -39.00 2.85 1.30
C GLY A 403 -38.36 4.19 0.91
N THR A 404 -37.38 4.18 0.00
CA THR A 404 -36.75 5.40 -0.53
C THR A 404 -37.75 6.25 -1.32
N ILE A 405 -38.65 5.64 -2.10
CA ILE A 405 -39.74 6.37 -2.78
C ILE A 405 -40.71 7.00 -1.77
N ALA A 406 -41.06 6.28 -0.70
CA ALA A 406 -41.88 6.84 0.37
C ALA A 406 -41.16 8.03 1.05
N GLN A 407 -39.85 7.91 1.27
CA GLN A 407 -39.04 9.00 1.82
C GLN A 407 -38.94 10.21 0.87
N PHE A 408 -38.88 9.98 -0.45
CA PHE A 408 -38.92 11.05 -1.44
C PHE A 408 -40.21 11.87 -1.37
N ARG A 409 -41.35 11.18 -1.23
CA ARG A 409 -42.64 11.85 -1.02
C ARG A 409 -42.62 12.69 0.26
N GLN A 410 -42.09 12.15 1.35
CA GLN A 410 -41.97 12.87 2.63
C GLN A 410 -41.08 14.10 2.52
N TRP A 411 -39.93 13.96 1.87
CA TRP A 411 -39.01 15.06 1.59
C TRP A 411 -39.69 16.15 0.76
N ALA A 412 -40.41 15.77 -0.31
CA ALA A 412 -41.13 16.73 -1.14
C ALA A 412 -42.26 17.44 -0.37
N MET A 413 -43.03 16.69 0.43
CA MET A 413 -44.11 17.22 1.28
C MET A 413 -43.60 18.22 2.33
N ALA A 414 -42.39 18.01 2.87
CA ALA A 414 -41.80 18.90 3.85
C ALA A 414 -41.34 20.25 3.27
N ASN A 415 -41.10 20.30 1.95
CA ASN A 415 -40.53 21.48 1.30
C ASN A 415 -41.54 22.25 0.43
N TRP A 416 -42.61 21.61 -0.04
CA TRP A 416 -43.56 22.22 -0.99
C TRP A 416 -45.01 21.76 -0.78
N THR A 417 -45.97 22.55 -1.27
CA THR A 417 -47.32 22.06 -1.57
C THR A 417 -47.28 21.23 -2.87
N LEU A 418 -48.28 20.37 -3.10
CA LEU A 418 -48.31 19.51 -4.29
C LEU A 418 -48.31 20.34 -5.59
N GLN A 419 -49.05 21.46 -5.61
CA GLN A 419 -49.08 22.36 -6.76
C GLN A 419 -47.70 22.97 -7.02
N ALA A 420 -47.06 23.54 -6.00
CA ALA A 420 -45.72 24.14 -6.15
C ALA A 420 -44.68 23.10 -6.55
N PHE A 421 -44.79 21.86 -6.04
CA PHE A 421 -43.92 20.76 -6.43
C PHE A 421 -44.10 20.38 -7.90
N ASN A 422 -45.35 20.28 -8.37
CA ASN A 422 -45.68 20.03 -9.77
C ASN A 422 -45.10 21.12 -10.70
N GLU A 423 -45.26 22.39 -10.34
CA GLU A 423 -44.69 23.52 -11.09
C GLU A 423 -43.15 23.48 -11.12
N LYS A 424 -42.51 23.16 -9.98
CA LYS A 424 -41.05 23.00 -9.88
C LYS A 424 -40.54 21.87 -10.78
N CYS A 425 -41.24 20.74 -10.78
CA CYS A 425 -40.79 19.52 -11.47
C CYS A 425 -41.23 19.45 -12.94
N GLY A 426 -42.20 20.27 -13.35
CA GLY A 426 -42.85 20.15 -14.66
C GLY A 426 -43.76 18.91 -14.75
N THR A 427 -44.43 18.57 -13.64
CA THR A 427 -45.32 17.40 -13.50
C THR A 427 -46.75 17.82 -13.18
N SER A 428 -47.68 16.87 -13.10
CA SER A 428 -49.10 17.13 -12.82
C SER A 428 -49.74 16.03 -11.96
N PHE A 429 -49.07 15.62 -10.89
CA PHE A 429 -49.58 14.61 -9.96
C PHE A 429 -50.85 15.09 -9.24
N GLY A 430 -51.86 14.23 -9.14
CA GLY A 430 -53.13 14.55 -8.48
C GLY A 430 -53.14 14.38 -6.95
N SER A 431 -52.15 13.69 -6.38
CA SER A 431 -51.95 13.52 -4.95
C SER A 431 -50.48 13.20 -4.63
N TRP A 432 -50.07 13.37 -3.37
CA TRP A 432 -48.72 12.98 -2.93
C TRP A 432 -48.46 11.47 -3.07
N GLY A 433 -49.49 10.64 -2.90
CA GLY A 433 -49.38 9.19 -3.10
C GLY A 433 -49.14 8.80 -4.56
N ALA A 434 -49.51 9.66 -5.51
CA ALA A 434 -49.27 9.45 -6.95
C ALA A 434 -47.90 9.96 -7.41
N VAL A 435 -47.15 10.69 -6.58
CA VAL A 435 -45.79 11.15 -6.92
C VAL A 435 -44.87 9.94 -7.02
N GLU A 436 -44.27 9.75 -8.19
CA GLU A 436 -43.31 8.69 -8.50
C GLU A 436 -42.04 9.32 -9.08
N PRO A 437 -40.83 8.92 -8.67
CA PRO A 437 -39.60 9.47 -9.23
C PRO A 437 -39.55 9.29 -10.75
N PRO A 438 -38.79 10.12 -11.48
CA PRO A 438 -38.63 9.97 -12.93
C PRO A 438 -38.10 8.56 -13.25
N ARG A 439 -38.78 7.89 -14.17
CA ARG A 439 -38.33 6.61 -14.75
C ARG A 439 -37.99 6.84 -16.22
N ALA A 440 -37.42 5.83 -16.89
CA ALA A 440 -37.04 5.94 -18.29
C ALA A 440 -38.19 6.55 -19.13
N ALA A 441 -37.97 7.76 -19.64
CA ALA A 441 -38.83 8.39 -20.62
C ALA A 441 -38.36 8.02 -22.03
N ALA A 442 -39.15 8.36 -23.05
CA ALA A 442 -38.74 8.21 -24.46
C ALA A 442 -37.41 8.94 -24.78
N ASP A 443 -37.08 9.98 -24.01
CA ASP A 443 -35.89 10.83 -24.20
C ASP A 443 -34.64 10.37 -23.41
N GLY A 444 -34.72 9.22 -22.72
CA GLY A 444 -33.60 8.62 -21.98
C GLY A 444 -33.64 8.82 -20.46
N VAL A 445 -32.68 8.17 -19.79
CA VAL A 445 -32.57 8.13 -18.31
C VAL A 445 -31.57 9.18 -17.84
N GLY A 446 -31.97 10.00 -16.84
CA GLY A 446 -31.07 10.98 -16.21
C GLY A 446 -30.69 12.17 -17.09
N VAL A 447 -31.66 12.75 -17.78
CA VAL A 447 -31.46 13.89 -18.69
C VAL A 447 -31.09 15.14 -17.88
N LYS A 448 -29.83 15.58 -17.98
CA LYS A 448 -29.32 16.81 -17.35
C LYS A 448 -30.16 18.02 -17.75
N GLY A 449 -30.52 18.85 -16.77
CA GLY A 449 -31.34 20.05 -16.98
C GLY A 449 -32.84 19.79 -17.12
N ASN A 450 -33.29 18.53 -17.19
CA ASN A 450 -34.70 18.20 -17.05
C ASN A 450 -35.13 18.44 -15.59
N LYS A 451 -36.13 19.30 -15.37
CA LYS A 451 -36.58 19.69 -14.03
C LYS A 451 -36.95 18.51 -13.14
N TRP A 452 -37.51 17.44 -13.72
CA TRP A 452 -37.92 16.28 -12.95
C TRP A 452 -36.71 15.45 -12.49
N TRP A 453 -35.79 15.17 -13.42
CA TRP A 453 -34.53 14.46 -13.13
C TRP A 453 -33.61 15.24 -12.18
N GLU A 454 -33.52 16.56 -12.30
CA GLU A 454 -32.74 17.39 -11.37
C GLU A 454 -33.34 17.32 -9.96
N THR A 455 -34.66 17.39 -9.81
CA THR A 455 -35.30 17.28 -8.48
C THR A 455 -35.09 15.91 -7.85
N TRP A 456 -35.13 14.83 -8.65
CA TRP A 456 -34.80 13.49 -8.17
C TRP A 456 -33.34 13.34 -7.77
N THR A 457 -32.43 13.96 -8.53
CA THR A 457 -31.00 14.00 -8.21
C THR A 457 -30.74 14.75 -6.91
N ASP A 458 -31.41 15.90 -6.71
CA ASP A 458 -31.31 16.68 -5.48
C ASP A 458 -31.80 15.88 -4.25
N PHE A 459 -32.92 15.14 -4.39
CA PHE A 459 -33.37 14.23 -3.34
C PHE A 459 -32.34 13.13 -3.04
N ARG A 460 -31.75 12.52 -4.06
CA ARG A 460 -30.77 11.44 -3.86
C ARG A 460 -29.49 11.92 -3.19
N ILE A 461 -29.02 13.12 -3.52
CA ILE A 461 -27.91 13.77 -2.81
C ILE A 461 -28.31 14.02 -1.34
N TRP A 462 -29.52 14.50 -1.10
CA TRP A 462 -30.06 14.64 0.27
C TRP A 462 -30.13 13.27 0.99
N HIS A 463 -30.53 12.21 0.29
CA HIS A 463 -30.63 10.85 0.84
C HIS A 463 -29.26 10.30 1.27
N VAL A 464 -28.23 10.48 0.45
CA VAL A 464 -26.82 10.17 0.80
C VAL A 464 -26.34 11.03 1.97
N THR A 465 -26.64 12.33 1.94
CA THR A 465 -26.26 13.26 3.03
C THR A 465 -26.85 12.82 4.37
N GLU A 466 -28.15 12.49 4.40
CA GLU A 466 -28.81 12.04 5.62
C GLU A 466 -28.33 10.65 6.08
N ALA A 467 -27.92 9.77 5.17
CA ALA A 467 -27.31 8.48 5.52
C ALA A 467 -26.00 8.67 6.30
N GLY A 468 -25.07 9.46 5.76
CA GLY A 468 -23.81 9.77 6.44
C GLY A 468 -24.00 10.55 7.74
N LYS A 469 -24.91 11.53 7.74
CA LYS A 469 -25.26 12.31 8.93
C LYS A 469 -25.84 11.44 10.04
N ARG A 470 -26.66 10.42 9.73
CA ARG A 470 -27.17 9.46 10.74
C ARG A 470 -26.02 8.71 11.40
N GLN A 471 -25.07 8.20 10.62
CA GLN A 471 -23.92 7.49 11.17
C GLN A 471 -23.07 8.39 12.07
N CYS A 472 -22.79 9.62 11.62
CA CYS A 472 -22.09 10.62 12.44
C CYS A 472 -22.84 10.91 13.74
N ARG A 473 -24.17 11.06 13.66
CA ARG A 473 -25.02 11.29 14.83
C ARG A 473 -24.96 10.11 15.80
N TRP A 474 -24.98 8.86 15.33
CA TRP A 474 -24.88 7.70 16.23
C TRP A 474 -23.57 7.67 17.02
N ILE A 475 -22.44 8.00 16.37
CA ILE A 475 -21.13 8.12 17.05
C ILE A 475 -21.17 9.26 18.07
N ASN A 476 -21.75 10.41 17.70
CA ASN A 476 -21.87 11.56 18.59
C ASN A 476 -22.79 11.29 19.80
N GLU A 477 -23.92 10.62 19.59
CA GLU A 477 -24.85 10.16 20.63
C GLU A 477 -24.19 9.15 21.59
N SER A 478 -23.16 8.43 21.16
CA SER A 478 -22.33 7.58 22.03
C SER A 478 -21.32 8.34 22.89
N GLY A 479 -21.32 9.67 22.86
CA GLY A 479 -20.55 10.53 23.76
C GLY A 479 -19.29 11.13 23.14
N PHE A 480 -19.00 10.87 21.87
CA PHE A 480 -17.82 11.43 21.20
C PHE A 480 -18.10 12.84 20.66
N PRO A 481 -17.17 13.78 20.87
CA PRO A 481 -17.30 15.13 20.36
C PRO A 481 -17.14 15.15 18.83
N ARG A 482 -17.73 16.17 18.20
CA ARG A 482 -17.75 16.35 16.74
C ARG A 482 -16.35 16.35 16.13
N GLU A 483 -15.38 16.86 16.86
CA GLU A 483 -13.98 17.02 16.47
C GLU A 483 -13.26 15.68 16.28
N MET A 484 -13.82 14.59 16.82
CA MET A 484 -13.32 13.22 16.67
C MET A 484 -14.01 12.44 15.56
N ILE A 485 -14.95 13.03 14.83
CA ILE A 485 -15.78 12.32 13.86
C ILE A 485 -15.55 12.95 12.50
N TRP A 486 -15.27 12.14 11.48
CA TRP A 486 -15.14 12.60 10.10
C TRP A 486 -16.06 11.80 9.18
N HIS A 487 -16.86 12.51 8.38
CA HIS A 487 -17.69 11.85 7.37
C HIS A 487 -16.85 11.56 6.13
N HIS A 488 -16.61 10.28 5.88
CA HIS A 488 -15.67 9.74 4.90
C HIS A 488 -16.33 9.59 3.51
N GLN A 489 -16.06 10.54 2.61
CA GLN A 489 -16.64 10.59 1.26
C GLN A 489 -15.61 10.44 0.15
N ILE A 490 -16.03 10.03 -1.06
CA ILE A 490 -15.11 10.00 -2.20
C ILE A 490 -14.77 11.44 -2.60
N PHE A 491 -13.48 11.81 -2.60
CA PHE A 491 -13.08 13.11 -3.12
C PHE A 491 -13.31 13.17 -4.63
N SER A 492 -14.39 13.85 -5.01
CA SER A 492 -14.73 14.15 -6.40
C SER A 492 -14.40 15.61 -6.69
N GLU A 493 -13.80 15.89 -7.85
CA GLU A 493 -13.47 17.26 -8.23
C GLU A 493 -14.74 18.11 -8.41
N PRO A 494 -14.68 19.43 -8.15
CA PRO A 494 -15.79 20.33 -8.42
C PRO A 494 -16.30 20.18 -9.86
N GLY A 495 -17.57 19.85 -10.01
CA GLY A 495 -18.20 19.66 -11.32
C GLY A 495 -18.11 18.23 -11.87
N ASP A 496 -17.59 17.25 -11.12
CA ASP A 496 -17.68 15.83 -11.48
C ASP A 496 -19.16 15.42 -11.61
N GLU A 497 -19.61 15.22 -12.86
CA GLU A 497 -20.96 14.81 -13.17
C GLU A 497 -21.28 13.42 -12.62
N ASP A 498 -20.29 12.53 -12.52
CA ASP A 498 -20.53 11.19 -11.99
C ASP A 498 -20.76 11.25 -10.46
N SER A 499 -20.11 12.18 -9.75
CA SER A 499 -20.39 12.43 -8.33
C SER A 499 -21.82 12.94 -8.08
N ARG A 500 -22.27 13.92 -8.88
CA ARG A 500 -23.62 14.50 -8.73
C ARG A 500 -24.70 13.53 -9.19
N TYR A 501 -24.55 12.98 -10.38
CA TYR A 501 -25.64 12.27 -11.05
C TYR A 501 -25.58 10.76 -10.88
N GLN A 502 -24.43 10.11 -10.75
CA GLN A 502 -24.39 8.65 -10.62
C GLN A 502 -24.29 8.22 -9.15
N ARG A 503 -23.26 8.69 -8.46
CA ARG A 503 -22.97 8.32 -7.06
C ARG A 503 -23.80 9.12 -6.04
N CYS A 504 -24.21 10.33 -6.39
CA CYS A 504 -24.90 11.28 -5.50
C CYS A 504 -24.10 11.63 -4.24
N ASP A 505 -22.78 11.64 -4.36
CA ASP A 505 -21.81 11.87 -3.29
C ASP A 505 -20.93 13.12 -3.55
N PRO A 506 -21.46 14.24 -4.10
CA PRO A 506 -20.63 15.42 -4.26
C PRO A 506 -20.10 15.83 -2.88
N LEU A 507 -18.88 16.36 -2.82
CA LEU A 507 -18.14 16.56 -1.56
C LEU A 507 -18.92 17.27 -0.43
N GLN A 508 -19.92 18.09 -0.76
CA GLN A 508 -20.80 18.73 0.21
C GLN A 508 -21.62 17.75 1.07
N THR A 509 -21.82 16.51 0.64
CA THR A 509 -22.45 15.46 1.46
C THR A 509 -21.63 15.15 2.72
N ALA A 510 -20.32 15.44 2.70
CA ALA A 510 -19.42 15.29 3.85
C ALA A 510 -19.72 16.30 4.99
N VAL A 511 -20.42 17.40 4.71
CA VAL A 511 -20.65 18.49 5.69
C VAL A 511 -21.93 18.23 6.49
N ASN A 512 -21.80 18.09 7.82
CA ASN A 512 -22.94 17.99 8.71
C ASN A 512 -22.58 18.42 10.17
N PRO A 513 -23.57 18.69 11.05
CA PRO A 513 -23.32 19.27 12.36
C PRO A 513 -22.76 18.29 13.40
N TYR A 514 -22.54 17.02 13.05
CA TYR A 514 -22.04 16.00 13.98
C TYR A 514 -20.59 15.57 13.71
N CYS A 515 -20.00 16.02 12.60
CA CYS A 515 -18.64 15.63 12.21
C CYS A 515 -17.89 16.74 11.46
N LYS A 516 -16.62 16.47 11.17
CA LYS A 516 -15.74 17.20 10.26
C LYS A 516 -15.70 16.51 8.89
N VAL A 517 -15.12 17.19 7.90
CA VAL A 517 -15.03 16.69 6.52
C VAL A 517 -13.95 15.61 6.40
N GLY A 518 -14.29 14.43 5.90
CA GLY A 518 -13.34 13.35 5.62
C GLY A 518 -13.41 12.86 4.18
N VAL A 519 -12.29 12.42 3.63
CA VAL A 519 -12.24 11.98 2.22
C VAL A 519 -11.41 10.72 1.96
N THR A 520 -11.82 9.92 0.98
CA THR A 520 -10.95 8.99 0.24
C THR A 520 -10.35 9.73 -0.95
N ARG A 521 -9.08 9.44 -1.27
CA ARG A 521 -8.43 9.94 -2.49
C ARG A 521 -7.73 8.83 -3.27
N TYR A 522 -8.00 8.81 -4.58
CA TYR A 522 -7.42 7.91 -5.57
C TYR A 522 -6.49 8.63 -6.56
N GLY A 523 -5.19 8.52 -6.36
CA GLY A 523 -4.15 9.13 -7.20
C GLY A 523 -3.88 10.59 -6.84
N TRP A 524 -3.16 11.28 -7.73
CA TRP A 524 -2.73 12.66 -7.51
C TRP A 524 -3.78 13.71 -7.86
N ILE A 525 -3.66 14.87 -7.24
CA ILE A 525 -4.62 15.96 -7.25
C ILE A 525 -3.84 17.27 -7.14
N SER A 526 -4.30 18.29 -7.86
CA SER A 526 -3.68 19.61 -7.86
C SER A 526 -3.74 20.29 -6.47
N PRO A 527 -2.73 21.12 -6.13
CA PRO A 527 -2.75 21.97 -4.93
C PRO A 527 -4.04 22.79 -4.73
N GLN A 528 -4.67 23.24 -5.82
CA GLN A 528 -5.90 24.06 -5.79
C GLN A 528 -7.10 23.29 -5.24
N ASN A 529 -7.18 21.99 -5.51
CA ASN A 529 -8.26 21.16 -5.00
C ASN A 529 -8.09 20.92 -3.48
N TRP A 530 -6.85 20.79 -2.98
CA TRP A 530 -6.59 20.75 -1.53
C TRP A 530 -6.98 22.04 -0.83
N HIS A 531 -6.68 23.19 -1.45
CA HIS A 531 -7.15 24.48 -0.95
C HIS A 531 -8.67 24.54 -0.90
N SER A 532 -9.36 24.07 -1.95
CA SER A 532 -10.83 24.03 -2.00
C SER A 532 -11.43 23.15 -0.90
N LEU A 533 -10.79 22.01 -0.59
CA LEU A 533 -11.19 21.15 0.53
C LEU A 533 -11.00 21.85 1.89
N GLY A 534 -9.88 22.55 2.08
CA GLY A 534 -9.66 23.39 3.27
C GLY A 534 -10.68 24.52 3.40
N GLN A 535 -11.08 25.15 2.30
CA GLN A 535 -12.15 26.16 2.32
C GLN A 535 -13.51 25.57 2.64
N LEU A 536 -13.82 24.38 2.13
CA LEU A 536 -15.05 23.68 2.49
C LEU A 536 -15.08 23.39 4.00
N ALA A 537 -13.96 22.89 4.56
CA ALA A 537 -13.85 22.60 5.98
C ALA A 537 -13.99 23.84 6.86
N LEU A 538 -13.45 25.01 6.47
CA LEU A 538 -13.65 26.28 7.18
C LEU A 538 -15.12 26.74 7.16
N ASN A 539 -15.83 26.44 6.08
CA ASN A 539 -17.21 26.86 5.86
C ASN A 539 -18.23 25.78 6.26
N ASP A 540 -17.81 24.74 6.98
CA ASP A 540 -18.65 23.60 7.38
C ASP A 540 -19.63 23.93 8.54
N GLY A 541 -19.58 25.17 9.04
CA GLY A 541 -20.40 25.65 10.16
C GLY A 541 -19.78 25.40 11.54
N SER A 542 -18.55 24.89 11.61
CA SER A 542 -17.78 24.71 12.85
C SER A 542 -17.46 26.01 13.59
N GLY A 543 -17.20 27.08 12.84
CA GLY A 543 -16.58 28.29 13.39
C GLY A 543 -15.10 28.13 13.69
N ASP A 544 -14.45 27.06 13.20
CA ASP A 544 -13.02 26.83 13.38
C ASP A 544 -12.22 27.97 12.72
N THR A 545 -11.13 28.39 13.38
CA THR A 545 -10.19 29.37 12.81
C THR A 545 -9.13 28.71 11.92
N VAL A 546 -8.89 27.42 12.12
CA VAL A 546 -8.05 26.56 11.29
C VAL A 546 -8.93 25.42 10.76
N PRO A 547 -8.97 25.18 9.44
CA PRO A 547 -9.76 24.07 8.90
C PRO A 547 -9.38 22.75 9.58
N SER A 548 -10.35 21.87 9.80
CA SER A 548 -10.13 20.52 10.30
C SER A 548 -10.81 19.50 9.39
N TRP A 549 -10.02 18.76 8.63
CA TRP A 549 -10.46 17.70 7.73
C TRP A 549 -9.43 16.57 7.66
N GLY A 550 -9.78 15.43 7.08
CA GLY A 550 -8.84 14.30 6.98
C GLY A 550 -8.97 13.49 5.69
N ILE A 551 -7.88 12.79 5.34
CA ILE A 551 -7.86 11.77 4.28
C ILE A 551 -7.88 10.42 4.98
N PHE A 552 -8.98 9.69 4.90
CA PHE A 552 -9.17 8.43 5.61
C PHE A 552 -8.86 7.22 4.75
N GLU A 553 -8.57 7.43 3.48
CA GLU A 553 -8.01 6.40 2.62
C GLU A 553 -7.24 7.08 1.49
N TRP A 554 -5.93 6.91 1.47
CA TRP A 554 -5.09 7.51 0.44
C TRP A 554 -4.45 6.44 -0.43
N ASN A 555 -5.07 6.24 -1.59
CA ASN A 555 -4.66 5.31 -2.62
C ASN A 555 -3.79 6.03 -3.65
N LEU A 556 -2.48 5.84 -3.63
CA LEU A 556 -1.54 6.53 -4.53
C LEU A 556 -1.44 5.85 -5.91
N TRP A 557 -2.56 5.40 -6.49
CA TRP A 557 -2.61 4.55 -7.70
C TRP A 557 -1.68 4.97 -8.86
N SER A 558 -1.33 6.25 -8.96
CA SER A 558 -0.29 6.78 -9.84
C SER A 558 0.97 7.16 -9.09
N GLN A 559 2.13 6.81 -9.64
CA GLN A 559 3.42 7.24 -9.09
C GLN A 559 3.69 8.70 -9.42
N HIS A 560 4.16 9.41 -8.42
CA HIS A 560 4.67 10.76 -8.58
C HIS A 560 6.06 10.85 -7.98
N GLU A 561 6.85 11.77 -8.52
CA GLU A 561 8.17 12.06 -8.01
C GLU A 561 8.08 12.55 -6.56
N TYR A 562 9.12 12.27 -5.77
CA TYR A 562 9.22 12.63 -4.35
C TYR A 562 8.74 14.07 -4.04
N TRP A 563 9.13 15.05 -4.85
CA TRP A 563 8.77 16.46 -4.62
C TRP A 563 7.28 16.72 -4.74
N ALA A 564 6.56 15.97 -5.58
CA ALA A 564 5.12 16.13 -5.76
C ALA A 564 4.36 15.61 -4.52
N TYR A 565 4.83 14.50 -3.94
CA TYR A 565 4.30 14.03 -2.66
C TYR A 565 4.60 15.01 -1.53
N LYS A 566 5.83 15.54 -1.50
CA LYS A 566 6.24 16.51 -0.49
C LYS A 566 5.39 17.78 -0.56
N GLU A 567 5.18 18.34 -1.75
CA GLU A 567 4.34 19.52 -1.94
C GLU A 567 2.87 19.25 -1.59
N MET A 568 2.39 18.04 -1.87
CA MET A 568 1.05 17.64 -1.50
C MET A 568 0.86 17.55 0.02
N LEU A 569 1.80 16.94 0.74
CA LEU A 569 1.80 16.92 2.20
C LEU A 569 1.86 18.34 2.80
N ASN A 570 2.68 19.21 2.22
CA ASN A 570 2.74 20.62 2.62
C ASN A 570 1.40 21.34 2.38
N CYS A 571 0.74 21.10 1.24
CA CYS A 571 -0.57 21.65 0.94
C CYS A 571 -1.63 21.15 1.92
N ILE A 572 -1.70 19.84 2.15
CA ILE A 572 -2.64 19.21 3.09
C ILE A 572 -2.48 19.86 4.47
N TYR A 573 -1.25 19.92 4.99
CA TYR A 573 -0.96 20.50 6.29
C TYR A 573 -1.27 22.01 6.35
N ARG A 574 -0.87 22.77 5.33
CA ARG A 574 -1.13 24.22 5.21
C ARG A 574 -2.63 24.53 5.16
N TYR A 575 -3.42 23.69 4.51
CA TYR A 575 -4.85 23.89 4.35
C TYR A 575 -5.68 23.17 5.42
N GLY A 576 -5.08 22.84 6.56
CA GLY A 576 -5.80 22.36 7.76
C GLY A 576 -6.12 20.87 7.77
N GLY A 577 -5.47 20.07 6.92
CA GLY A 577 -5.50 18.62 7.06
C GLY A 577 -5.06 18.25 8.48
N HIS A 578 -5.84 17.39 9.13
CA HIS A 578 -5.64 16.95 10.51
C HIS A 578 -5.15 15.50 10.52
N VAL A 579 -5.69 14.66 9.65
CA VAL A 579 -5.36 13.24 9.59
C VAL A 579 -5.10 12.82 8.16
N ILE A 580 -4.09 11.99 7.94
CA ILE A 580 -3.93 11.22 6.69
C ILE A 580 -3.79 9.74 7.00
N CYS A 581 -4.48 8.90 6.23
CA CYS A 581 -4.45 7.44 6.33
C CYS A 581 -3.95 6.86 5.00
N PRO A 582 -2.63 6.77 4.79
CA PRO A 582 -2.08 6.05 3.64
C PRO A 582 -2.62 4.62 3.55
N ASN A 583 -3.07 4.20 2.37
CA ASN A 583 -3.72 2.91 2.24
C ASN A 583 -2.78 1.71 2.39
N GLU A 584 -3.33 0.65 2.98
CA GLU A 584 -2.82 -0.71 3.21
C GLU A 584 -1.32 -0.88 3.50
N TRP A 585 -1.00 -1.06 4.79
CA TRP A 585 0.33 -1.36 5.32
C TRP A 585 0.66 -2.88 5.37
N ILE A 586 -0.10 -3.74 4.67
CA ILE A 586 -0.09 -5.21 4.92
C ILE A 586 0.28 -6.07 3.72
N ASN A 587 -0.15 -5.73 2.50
CA ASN A 587 -0.28 -6.76 1.49
C ASN A 587 0.56 -6.51 0.23
N CYS A 588 1.66 -7.25 0.09
CA CYS A 588 2.45 -7.36 -1.13
C CYS A 588 1.68 -7.97 -2.30
N SER A 589 0.60 -8.72 -2.06
CA SER A 589 -0.16 -9.39 -3.13
C SER A 589 -1.25 -8.51 -3.76
N ALA A 590 -1.70 -7.45 -3.06
CA ALA A 590 -2.82 -6.61 -3.46
C ALA A 590 -2.40 -5.18 -3.88
N ASN A 591 -1.21 -4.98 -4.45
CA ASN A 591 -0.94 -3.96 -5.48
C ASN A 591 -1.26 -2.45 -5.24
N GLU A 592 -1.76 -2.03 -4.08
CA GLU A 592 -2.30 -0.68 -3.84
C GLU A 592 -1.80 -0.02 -2.54
N GLY A 593 -1.08 -0.78 -1.70
CA GLY A 593 -0.64 -0.36 -0.37
C GLY A 593 0.80 0.17 -0.25
N LEU A 594 1.06 0.87 0.85
CA LEU A 594 2.36 1.40 1.24
C LEU A 594 3.25 0.28 1.80
N TRP A 595 4.28 -0.09 1.03
CA TRP A 595 5.10 -1.27 1.30
C TRP A 595 6.11 -1.08 2.46
N ILE A 596 6.23 -2.12 3.28
CA ILE A 596 7.26 -2.29 4.31
C ILE A 596 8.51 -2.97 3.72
N PRO A 597 9.68 -2.31 3.70
CA PRO A 597 10.93 -2.96 3.33
C PRO A 597 11.48 -3.92 4.41
N GLY A 598 11.25 -5.22 4.24
CA GLY A 598 11.90 -6.26 5.08
C GLY A 598 11.00 -6.82 6.17
N ASP A 599 9.75 -7.08 5.84
CA ASP A 599 8.70 -7.55 6.74
C ASP A 599 9.04 -8.93 7.38
N PRO A 600 9.31 -9.05 8.69
CA PRO A 600 9.41 -10.35 9.36
C PRO A 600 8.05 -11.07 9.35
N LEU A 601 7.89 -12.02 8.43
CA LEU A 601 6.69 -12.85 8.30
C LEU A 601 6.16 -13.32 9.67
N PRO A 602 4.82 -13.43 9.83
CA PRO A 602 4.23 -13.96 11.05
C PRO A 602 4.92 -15.26 11.49
N PRO A 603 5.20 -15.46 12.79
CA PRO A 603 5.77 -16.70 13.27
C PRO A 603 4.87 -17.89 12.87
N GLY A 604 5.38 -18.78 12.01
CA GLY A 604 4.65 -19.96 11.54
C GLY A 604 4.05 -19.86 10.14
N THR A 605 4.16 -18.74 9.42
CA THR A 605 3.93 -18.69 7.97
C THR A 605 5.22 -19.06 7.23
N GLU A 606 5.68 -20.30 7.40
CA GLU A 606 6.55 -20.94 6.42
C GLU A 606 5.67 -21.36 5.25
N SER A 607 5.23 -20.42 4.41
CA SER A 607 4.64 -20.81 3.14
C SER A 607 5.77 -21.31 2.24
N GLU A 608 5.67 -22.57 1.81
CA GLU A 608 6.40 -23.20 0.69
C GLU A 608 6.20 -22.49 -0.67
N VAL A 609 5.74 -21.24 -0.67
CA VAL A 609 5.88 -20.35 -1.81
C VAL A 609 7.23 -19.66 -1.64
N ASP A 610 8.28 -20.37 -2.06
CA ASP A 610 9.44 -19.71 -2.65
C ASP A 610 8.90 -18.90 -3.84
N ASP A 611 8.36 -17.71 -3.57
CA ASP A 611 8.35 -16.66 -4.59
C ASP A 611 9.76 -16.09 -4.53
N PRO A 612 10.66 -16.48 -5.44
CA PRO A 612 12.01 -15.99 -5.41
C PRO A 612 11.89 -14.47 -5.47
N VAL A 613 12.48 -13.79 -4.49
CA VAL A 613 12.91 -12.40 -4.67
C VAL A 613 13.47 -12.33 -6.08
N CYS A 614 12.78 -11.64 -6.99
CA CYS A 614 13.10 -11.67 -8.42
C CYS A 614 14.55 -11.26 -8.64
N THR A 615 15.42 -12.25 -8.75
CA THR A 615 16.82 -12.07 -9.13
C THR A 615 16.96 -12.01 -10.65
N ASP A 616 15.89 -12.37 -11.38
CA ASP A 616 15.75 -12.18 -12.81
C ASP A 616 14.75 -11.04 -13.11
N PRO A 617 15.23 -9.87 -13.60
CA PRO A 617 14.39 -8.75 -14.03
C PRO A 617 13.38 -9.12 -15.13
N ALA A 618 13.58 -10.22 -15.86
CA ALA A 618 12.64 -10.68 -16.88
C ALA A 618 11.43 -11.43 -16.30
N LEU A 619 11.57 -12.08 -15.14
CA LEU A 619 10.50 -12.81 -14.46
C LEU A 619 9.62 -11.92 -13.57
N CYS A 620 10.16 -10.81 -13.05
CA CYS A 620 9.40 -9.83 -12.29
C CYS A 620 8.37 -9.01 -13.10
N CYS A 621 8.30 -9.23 -14.41
CA CYS A 621 7.35 -8.57 -15.30
C CYS A 621 6.24 -9.51 -15.77
N ALA A 622 5.77 -10.42 -14.91
CA ALA A 622 4.65 -11.30 -15.22
C ALA A 622 3.35 -10.51 -15.51
N ARG A 623 3.18 -9.32 -14.92
CA ARG A 623 2.13 -8.36 -15.30
C ARG A 623 2.76 -7.14 -15.98
N ARG A 624 2.61 -7.10 -17.30
CA ARG A 624 2.79 -5.89 -18.07
C ARG A 624 1.45 -5.17 -18.18
N ASP A 625 1.46 -3.83 -18.11
CA ASP A 625 0.28 -3.06 -18.49
C ASP A 625 -0.02 -3.24 -19.98
N GLU A 626 -1.12 -2.66 -20.46
CA GLU A 626 -1.51 -2.68 -21.89
C GLU A 626 -0.44 -2.05 -22.82
N HIS A 627 0.57 -1.38 -22.25
CA HIS A 627 1.69 -0.74 -22.93
C HIS A 627 3.01 -1.53 -22.82
N GLY A 628 3.01 -2.71 -22.17
CA GLY A 628 4.20 -3.55 -22.06
C GLY A 628 5.14 -3.21 -20.88
N ASN A 629 4.77 -2.29 -19.98
CA ASN A 629 5.59 -1.87 -18.85
C ASN A 629 5.42 -2.77 -17.62
N CYS A 630 6.50 -3.02 -16.89
CA CYS A 630 6.54 -3.85 -15.69
C CYS A 630 5.82 -3.20 -14.50
N VAL A 631 4.59 -3.60 -14.18
CA VAL A 631 3.76 -2.92 -13.17
C VAL A 631 4.39 -2.94 -11.76
N GLU A 632 5.16 -3.99 -11.45
CA GLU A 632 5.68 -4.27 -10.11
C GLU A 632 6.92 -3.43 -9.73
N CYS A 633 7.87 -3.26 -10.65
CA CYS A 633 9.07 -2.43 -10.44
C CYS A 633 8.73 -0.94 -10.31
N TYR A 634 7.77 -0.46 -11.09
CA TYR A 634 7.30 0.91 -11.00
C TYR A 634 6.74 1.16 -9.57
N ARG A 635 5.87 0.30 -9.04
CA ARG A 635 5.19 0.52 -7.74
C ARG A 635 6.13 0.60 -6.54
N LYS A 636 7.21 -0.19 -6.54
CA LYS A 636 8.24 -0.13 -5.48
C LYS A 636 8.94 1.23 -5.40
N HIS A 637 9.14 1.91 -6.54
CA HIS A 637 9.76 3.23 -6.56
C HIS A 637 8.83 4.33 -6.03
N GLY A 638 7.54 4.30 -6.38
CA GLY A 638 6.56 5.26 -5.85
C GLY A 638 6.42 5.24 -4.34
N ASN A 639 6.34 4.04 -3.76
CA ASN A 639 6.22 3.86 -2.32
C ASN A 639 7.46 4.39 -1.58
N ALA A 640 8.67 4.17 -2.13
CA ALA A 640 9.90 4.71 -1.57
C ALA A 640 9.94 6.25 -1.63
N GLN A 641 9.47 6.84 -2.73
CA GLN A 641 9.38 8.30 -2.88
C GLN A 641 8.37 8.92 -1.91
N PHE A 642 7.19 8.31 -1.75
CA PHE A 642 6.19 8.77 -0.80
C PHE A 642 6.67 8.63 0.65
N LEU A 643 7.29 7.50 1.00
CA LEU A 643 7.90 7.30 2.31
C LEU A 643 9.00 8.32 2.61
N GLY A 644 9.86 8.62 1.63
CA GLY A 644 10.83 9.69 1.74
C GLY A 644 10.17 11.03 2.03
N ALA A 645 9.12 11.37 1.27
CA ALA A 645 8.38 12.62 1.45
C ALA A 645 7.70 12.72 2.83
N LEU A 646 7.16 11.62 3.34
CA LEU A 646 6.59 11.54 4.70
C LEU A 646 7.65 11.78 5.78
N ARG A 647 8.82 11.15 5.69
CA ARG A 647 9.92 11.33 6.66
C ARG A 647 10.37 12.78 6.72
N ASP A 648 10.62 13.38 5.56
CA ASP A 648 11.08 14.76 5.49
C ASP A 648 9.96 15.73 5.91
N PHE A 649 8.70 15.38 5.67
CA PHE A 649 7.56 16.12 6.20
C PHE A 649 7.51 16.09 7.73
N VAL A 650 7.66 14.92 8.35
CA VAL A 650 7.70 14.80 9.81
C VAL A 650 8.85 15.62 10.39
N ALA A 651 10.05 15.51 9.81
CA ALA A 651 11.23 16.24 10.27
C ALA A 651 11.06 17.77 10.20
N GLU A 652 10.36 18.28 9.19
CA GLU A 652 10.14 19.72 9.00
C GLU A 652 8.98 20.28 9.83
N THR A 653 7.99 19.47 10.20
CA THR A 653 6.71 19.96 10.76
C THR A 653 6.45 19.59 12.20
N GLN A 654 7.19 18.63 12.78
CA GLN A 654 6.96 18.19 14.16
C GLN A 654 7.07 19.30 15.22
N ASP A 655 7.83 20.35 14.94
CA ASP A 655 8.07 21.48 15.86
C ASP A 655 7.16 22.69 15.60
N TYR A 656 6.16 22.56 14.71
CA TYR A 656 5.31 23.68 14.30
C TYR A 656 3.84 23.38 14.46
N GLU A 657 3.09 24.38 14.89
CA GLU A 657 1.64 24.27 15.01
C GLU A 657 1.00 24.09 13.63
N ARG A 658 -0.04 23.25 13.58
CA ARG A 658 -0.82 23.03 12.37
C ARG A 658 -1.28 24.36 11.75
N GLY A 659 -1.09 24.50 10.44
CA GLY A 659 -1.42 25.73 9.72
C GLY A 659 -0.37 26.85 9.78
N THR A 660 0.67 26.73 10.61
CA THR A 660 1.74 27.73 10.75
C THR A 660 3.01 27.44 9.93
N CYS A 661 2.87 26.59 8.90
CA CYS A 661 3.95 25.97 8.14
C CYS A 661 5.19 26.88 7.96
N PRO A 662 6.42 26.43 8.30
CA PRO A 662 7.60 27.30 8.37
C PRO A 662 8.26 27.52 7.02
N THR A 663 7.90 26.74 6.00
CA THR A 663 8.73 26.58 4.83
C THR A 663 8.53 27.70 3.82
N ARG A 664 9.69 28.24 3.41
CA ARG A 664 9.92 29.05 2.20
C ARG A 664 8.87 28.73 1.14
N VAL A 665 8.12 29.76 0.74
CA VAL A 665 7.26 29.75 -0.44
C VAL A 665 8.00 29.05 -1.57
N ILE A 666 7.57 27.84 -1.93
CA ILE A 666 7.95 27.24 -3.22
C ILE A 666 7.44 28.26 -4.25
N ASN A 667 8.37 28.84 -5.00
CA ASN A 667 8.06 30.00 -5.81
C ASN A 667 7.05 29.56 -6.88
N LYS A 668 6.06 30.41 -7.21
CA LYS A 668 5.05 30.11 -8.26
C LYS A 668 5.64 29.63 -9.59
N LEU A 669 6.91 29.95 -9.85
CA LEU A 669 7.69 29.47 -10.99
C LEU A 669 7.86 27.95 -11.01
N ASP A 670 8.04 27.30 -9.86
CA ASP A 670 8.27 25.86 -9.79
C ASP A 670 7.00 25.10 -10.23
N VAL A 671 5.82 25.54 -9.78
CA VAL A 671 4.53 24.93 -10.14
C VAL A 671 4.20 25.12 -11.64
N TRP A 672 4.50 26.30 -12.22
CA TRP A 672 4.27 26.56 -13.66
C TRP A 672 5.24 25.77 -14.56
N TYR A 673 6.44 25.47 -14.06
CA TYR A 673 7.44 24.69 -14.75
C TYR A 673 7.00 23.24 -14.99
N TYR A 674 6.24 22.64 -14.06
CA TYR A 674 5.87 21.22 -14.13
C TYR A 674 4.72 20.88 -15.09
N ASP A 675 3.69 21.73 -15.19
CA ASP A 675 2.66 21.56 -16.22
C ASP A 675 3.29 21.62 -17.63
N SER A 676 4.30 22.48 -17.80
CA SER A 676 5.06 22.63 -19.03
C SER A 676 5.94 21.40 -19.33
N TYR A 677 6.55 20.81 -18.30
CA TYR A 677 7.43 19.63 -18.43
C TYR A 677 6.64 18.35 -18.76
N HIS A 678 5.45 18.18 -18.17
CA HIS A 678 4.62 17.00 -18.42
C HIS A 678 4.07 16.97 -19.86
N VAL A 679 3.80 18.15 -20.42
CA VAL A 679 3.44 18.35 -21.84
C VAL A 679 4.63 18.07 -22.76
N ALA A 680 5.83 18.55 -22.41
CA ALA A 680 7.05 18.28 -23.17
C ALA A 680 7.44 16.79 -23.16
N PHE A 681 7.30 16.10 -22.03
CA PHE A 681 7.63 14.68 -21.93
C PHE A 681 6.67 13.78 -22.72
N LYS A 682 5.36 14.09 -22.72
CA LYS A 682 4.38 13.43 -23.61
C LYS A 682 4.68 13.65 -25.10
N PHE A 683 5.35 14.75 -25.44
CA PHE A 683 5.79 15.04 -26.81
C PHE A 683 6.98 14.15 -27.24
N PHE A 684 7.88 13.79 -26.31
CA PHE A 684 9.04 12.93 -26.58
C PHE A 684 8.77 11.42 -26.42
N SER A 685 7.78 11.02 -25.60
CA SER A 685 7.45 9.62 -25.36
C SER A 685 6.55 8.98 -26.42
N ARG A 686 5.99 9.76 -27.36
CA ARG A 686 5.33 9.23 -28.57
C ARG A 686 6.34 8.91 -29.67
N ASP A 687 5.97 7.96 -30.54
CA ASP A 687 6.56 7.41 -31.78
C ASP A 687 7.94 7.89 -32.24
N THR A 688 8.22 9.19 -32.18
CA THR A 688 9.49 9.85 -32.51
C THR A 688 10.71 9.26 -31.78
N GLY A 689 10.61 8.96 -30.48
CA GLY A 689 11.73 8.37 -29.71
C GLY A 689 12.06 6.93 -30.11
N LEU A 690 11.03 6.12 -30.35
CA LEU A 690 11.16 4.74 -30.84
C LEU A 690 11.70 4.69 -32.28
N ILE A 691 11.34 5.65 -33.13
CA ILE A 691 11.85 5.76 -34.49
C ILE A 691 13.37 6.05 -34.48
N LEU A 692 13.85 6.91 -33.58
CA LEU A 692 15.28 7.23 -33.46
C LEU A 692 16.10 6.07 -32.91
N MET A 693 15.58 5.32 -31.93
CA MET A 693 16.26 4.11 -31.45
C MET A 693 16.22 2.99 -32.49
N GLY A 694 15.06 2.75 -33.12
CA GLY A 694 14.90 1.72 -34.15
C GLY A 694 15.86 1.91 -35.33
N SER A 695 16.10 3.15 -35.74
CA SER A 695 17.04 3.46 -36.83
C SER A 695 18.51 3.23 -36.44
N ALA A 696 18.91 3.48 -35.19
CA ALA A 696 20.25 3.17 -34.70
C ALA A 696 20.51 1.65 -34.62
N TRP A 697 19.54 0.87 -34.14
CA TRP A 697 19.64 -0.59 -34.05
C TRP A 697 19.67 -1.25 -35.43
N LEU A 698 18.86 -0.77 -36.38
CA LEU A 698 18.92 -1.25 -37.77
C LEU A 698 20.30 -1.01 -38.39
N GLY A 699 20.90 0.17 -38.13
CA GLY A 699 22.26 0.49 -38.58
C GLY A 699 23.32 -0.47 -38.03
N GLY A 700 23.24 -0.81 -36.74
CA GLY A 700 24.13 -1.78 -36.10
C GLY A 700 23.99 -3.20 -36.67
N LEU A 701 22.76 -3.64 -36.93
CA LEU A 701 22.49 -4.96 -37.51
C LEU A 701 23.04 -5.10 -38.93
N VAL A 702 22.88 -4.06 -39.76
CA VAL A 702 23.43 -4.03 -41.12
C VAL A 702 24.96 -4.15 -41.09
N LEU A 703 25.63 -3.41 -40.19
CA LEU A 703 27.09 -3.49 -40.04
C LEU A 703 27.56 -4.88 -39.58
N LEU A 704 26.81 -5.54 -38.70
CA LEU A 704 27.10 -6.89 -38.25
C LEU A 704 26.95 -7.92 -39.38
N ILE A 705 25.89 -7.82 -40.19
CA ILE A 705 25.67 -8.71 -41.34
C ILE A 705 26.82 -8.54 -42.35
N VAL A 706 27.23 -7.30 -42.65
CA VAL A 706 28.38 -7.04 -43.53
C VAL A 706 29.66 -7.66 -42.97
N ALA A 707 29.91 -7.52 -41.66
CA ALA A 707 31.08 -8.13 -41.03
C ALA A 707 31.06 -9.67 -41.10
N ILE A 708 29.90 -10.31 -40.89
CA ILE A 708 29.74 -11.77 -40.98
C ILE A 708 29.93 -12.26 -42.42
N SER A 709 29.36 -11.57 -43.42
CA SER A 709 29.53 -11.91 -44.83
C SER A 709 30.99 -11.83 -45.28
N ILE A 710 31.72 -10.80 -44.84
CA ILE A 710 33.16 -10.66 -45.11
C ILE A 710 33.94 -11.83 -44.46
N THR A 711 33.63 -12.16 -43.21
CA THR A 711 34.32 -13.23 -42.48
C THR A 711 34.06 -14.61 -43.08
N ASN A 712 32.82 -14.87 -43.53
CA ASN A 712 32.46 -16.13 -44.19
C ASN A 712 33.06 -16.28 -45.59
N HIS A 713 33.18 -15.19 -46.34
CA HIS A 713 33.82 -15.20 -47.66
C HIS A 713 35.33 -15.49 -47.56
N VAL A 714 35.98 -15.09 -46.47
CA VAL A 714 37.39 -15.40 -46.18
C VAL A 714 37.57 -16.87 -45.75
N ARG A 715 36.59 -17.48 -45.06
CA ARG A 715 36.63 -18.90 -44.68
C ARG A 715 36.41 -19.86 -45.86
N TRP A 716 35.58 -19.49 -46.84
CA TRP A 716 35.28 -20.33 -48.01
C TRP A 716 36.42 -20.50 -49.01
N LYS A 717 37.54 -19.77 -48.86
CA LYS A 717 38.73 -19.91 -49.72
C LYS A 717 39.88 -20.69 -49.08
N ARG A 718 39.66 -21.33 -47.93
CA ARG A 718 40.68 -22.13 -47.23
C ARG A 718 40.38 -23.64 -47.15
N PHE A 719 39.50 -24.15 -48.00
CA PHE A 719 39.43 -25.56 -48.32
C PHE A 719 39.42 -25.72 -49.85
N PRO A 720 40.22 -26.64 -50.44
CA PRO A 720 40.08 -27.01 -51.84
C PRO A 720 38.70 -27.60 -52.14
#